data_AF-G5B0J7-F1
#
_entry.id   AF-G5B0J7-F1
#
_cell.length_a   1.000
_cell.length_b   1.000
_cell.length_c   1.000
_cell.angle_alpha   90.00
_cell.angle_beta   90.00
_cell.angle_gamma   90.00
#
_symmetry.space_group_name_H-M   'P 1'
#
loop_
_entity.id
_entity.type
_entity.pdbx_description
1 polymer ?
#
loop_
_entity_poly.entity_id
_entity_poly.type
_entity_poly.pdbx_seq_one_letter_code
_entity_poly.pdbx_strand_id
1 'polypeptide(L)'
;RYLRDFCGCHVAWSGAQLRLPRPLPAVPGELTEASPYRYRYYQNVCTHSYSFVWWDWARWEREIDWMALHGINLALAWSGQEAIWQRVYLALGLTQAEIDQHFTGPAFLAWGRMGNLHGWGGPLPHAWHLKQLYLQHRVLDRMRALGMTPVLPAFAGHVPKAVTRVFPQVNVTQLGSWGHFNCSYSCSFLLAPGDPLFPLIGSLFLRELNREFGTDHFYGADTFNEMQPPSSEPAYLAAATAAVYEAMTAVDPDAVWLLQGWLFQHQPEFWGPAQVGAVLGAVPQGRLLVLDLFAENQPVYTRTASFGGQPFIWCMLHNFGGNHGLFGALEAVNRGPAAARLFPNSTVVGTGIAPEGIGQNEVVYALMAELGWRKDPVPDLSAWVARFAEQRYGVAQPDAVLAWRLLLHSVYNCSGEACRGHNHSPLVRRPSLQMNTTVWYNRSDVFEAWRLLLKATPNLTASPAFRYDLLDVTRQGLQELVSLYYEEARAAYMRQELEGLLRAGGVLAYKLLPALDEVLASDHRFLLGSWLEQARAVAVSSAEADLYEQNSRYQLTLWGPEGNILDYANKQLAGLVADYYVPRWRLFVETLASSLARGVPFQQQQFNSDVFLLEQAFVLSRKRYPSQPQGDTVELARSTFLRFAPRKVAGT
;
A
#
# COMPACT_ATOMS: atom_id res chain seq x y z
N ARG A 1 17.86 -18.33 1.21
CA ARG A 1 18.72 -18.71 2.36
C ARG A 1 20.21 -18.79 2.03
N TYR A 2 20.67 -19.76 1.22
CA TYR A 2 22.10 -19.96 0.91
C TYR A 2 22.79 -18.68 0.39
N LEU A 3 22.20 -18.04 -0.63
CA LEU A 3 22.74 -16.81 -1.21
C LEU A 3 22.92 -15.69 -0.16
N ARG A 4 21.96 -15.52 0.75
CA ARG A 4 22.03 -14.48 1.79
C ARG A 4 23.10 -14.79 2.84
N ASP A 5 23.06 -15.98 3.44
CA ASP A 5 23.84 -16.26 4.65
C ASP A 5 25.26 -16.75 4.37
N PHE A 6 25.48 -17.37 3.21
CA PHE A 6 26.80 -17.89 2.84
C PHE A 6 27.47 -16.99 1.81
N CYS A 7 26.73 -16.51 0.80
CA CYS A 7 27.32 -15.69 -0.27
C CYS A 7 27.25 -14.18 0.00
N GLY A 8 26.53 -13.73 1.02
CA GLY A 8 26.35 -12.31 1.32
C GLY A 8 25.50 -11.55 0.29
N CYS A 9 24.62 -12.25 -0.43
CA CYS A 9 23.76 -11.64 -1.44
C CYS A 9 22.49 -11.03 -0.84
N HIS A 10 21.85 -10.15 -1.61
CA HIS A 10 20.59 -9.49 -1.23
C HIS A 10 19.68 -9.31 -2.45
N VAL A 11 18.37 -9.48 -2.26
CA VAL A 11 17.33 -9.30 -3.30
C VAL A 11 16.18 -8.49 -2.72
N ALA A 12 15.84 -7.38 -3.37
CA ALA A 12 14.73 -6.52 -3.02
C ALA A 12 14.08 -5.92 -4.28
N TRP A 13 13.02 -5.12 -4.13
CA TRP A 13 12.34 -4.51 -5.27
C TRP A 13 13.21 -3.46 -5.99
N SER A 14 13.98 -2.68 -5.24
CA SER A 14 14.85 -1.60 -5.72
C SER A 14 16.09 -2.11 -6.45
N GLY A 15 16.44 -3.38 -6.29
CA GLY A 15 17.60 -4.02 -6.91
C GLY A 15 18.10 -5.25 -6.16
N ALA A 16 19.21 -5.79 -6.64
CA ALA A 16 19.85 -6.96 -6.04
C ALA A 16 21.37 -6.81 -6.02
N GLN A 17 22.00 -7.42 -5.02
CA GLN A 17 23.44 -7.58 -4.90
C GLN A 17 23.72 -9.08 -4.95
N LEU A 18 24.20 -9.57 -6.09
CA LEU A 18 24.29 -11.00 -6.42
C LEU A 18 25.73 -11.48 -6.67
N ARG A 19 26.72 -10.78 -6.11
CA ARG A 19 28.12 -11.22 -6.23
C ARG A 19 28.30 -12.56 -5.51
N LEU A 20 28.79 -13.55 -6.24
CA LEU A 20 29.10 -14.88 -5.70
C LEU A 20 30.59 -15.00 -5.34
N PRO A 21 30.94 -15.52 -4.15
CA PRO A 21 32.32 -15.87 -3.83
C PRO A 21 32.86 -16.96 -4.77
N ARG A 22 34.19 -16.97 -4.97
CA ARG A 22 34.89 -18.03 -5.71
C ARG A 22 36.07 -18.53 -4.86
N PRO A 23 36.06 -19.81 -4.40
CA PRO A 23 34.99 -20.80 -4.58
C PRO A 23 33.69 -20.43 -3.86
N LEU A 24 32.58 -21.07 -4.23
CA LEU A 24 31.32 -20.96 -3.48
C LEU A 24 31.52 -21.50 -2.05
N PRO A 25 31.00 -20.84 -1.01
CA PRO A 25 31.19 -21.29 0.36
C PRO A 25 30.51 -22.65 0.61
N ALA A 26 31.23 -23.56 1.27
CA ALA A 26 30.70 -24.86 1.65
C ALA A 26 29.70 -24.73 2.80
N VAL A 27 28.60 -25.50 2.74
CA VAL A 27 27.69 -25.69 3.88
C VAL A 27 28.24 -26.83 4.74
N PRO A 28 28.50 -26.62 6.05
CA PRO A 28 28.98 -27.70 6.91
C PRO A 28 27.90 -28.77 7.08
N GLY A 29 28.16 -29.98 6.55
CA GLY A 29 27.20 -31.09 6.62
C GLY A 29 25.91 -30.81 5.84
N GLU A 30 24.78 -31.28 6.38
CA GLU A 30 23.43 -31.03 5.84
C GLU A 30 22.70 -30.01 6.72
N LEU A 31 22.23 -28.92 6.10
CA LEU A 31 21.42 -27.91 6.77
C LEU A 31 19.96 -28.01 6.30
N THR A 32 19.12 -28.60 7.14
CA THR A 32 17.68 -28.78 6.87
C THR A 32 16.85 -27.92 7.82
N GLU A 33 16.01 -27.06 7.25
CA GLU A 33 15.13 -26.18 8.01
C GLU A 33 13.69 -26.29 7.52
N ALA A 34 12.75 -26.36 8.48
CA ALA A 34 11.33 -26.38 8.22
C ALA A 34 10.67 -25.17 8.88
N SER A 35 9.85 -24.44 8.11
CA SER A 35 9.01 -23.38 8.64
C SER A 35 7.97 -23.97 9.61
N PRO A 36 7.68 -23.32 10.75
CA PRO A 36 6.56 -23.71 11.61
C PRO A 36 5.20 -23.31 11.02
N TYR A 37 5.19 -22.57 9.90
CA TYR A 37 4.00 -22.00 9.28
C TYR A 37 3.62 -22.75 8.02
N ARG A 38 2.34 -23.16 7.93
CA ARG A 38 1.77 -23.78 6.73
C ARG A 38 1.73 -22.80 5.56
N TYR A 39 1.37 -21.54 5.84
CA TYR A 39 1.28 -20.49 4.83
C TYR A 39 2.22 -19.33 5.13
N ARG A 40 2.88 -18.84 4.08
CA ARG A 40 3.44 -17.49 4.01
C ARG A 40 2.68 -16.74 2.95
N TYR A 41 1.85 -15.80 3.41
CA TYR A 41 0.91 -15.05 2.60
C TYR A 41 1.52 -13.74 2.07
N TYR A 42 1.14 -13.34 0.86
CA TYR A 42 1.52 -12.04 0.31
C TYR A 42 0.36 -11.35 -0.43
N GLN A 43 0.38 -10.01 -0.33
CA GLN A 43 -0.42 -8.99 -1.02
C GLN A 43 -1.62 -8.49 -0.22
N ASN A 44 -2.03 -7.26 -0.49
CA ASN A 44 -3.29 -6.69 -0.08
C ASN A 44 -4.14 -6.49 -1.34
N VAL A 45 -5.46 -6.51 -1.23
CA VAL A 45 -6.36 -6.14 -2.35
C VAL A 45 -6.03 -4.74 -2.89
N CYS A 46 -5.62 -3.81 -2.01
CA CYS A 46 -5.18 -2.46 -2.36
C CYS A 46 -3.89 -2.45 -3.22
N THR A 47 -2.98 -3.41 -3.04
CA THR A 47 -1.69 -3.46 -3.78
C THR A 47 -1.88 -3.57 -5.28
N HIS A 48 -2.97 -4.23 -5.70
CA HIS A 48 -3.33 -4.34 -7.12
C HIS A 48 -3.62 -2.99 -7.78
N SER A 49 -4.09 -2.00 -7.01
CA SER A 49 -4.37 -0.65 -7.51
C SER A 49 -3.21 0.31 -7.25
N TYR A 50 -2.62 0.30 -6.04
CA TYR A 50 -1.56 1.25 -5.68
C TYR A 50 -0.17 0.90 -6.19
N SER A 51 0.05 -0.32 -6.69
CA SER A 51 1.37 -0.75 -7.16
C SER A 51 1.34 -1.56 -8.45
N PHE A 52 0.39 -2.48 -8.61
CA PHE A 52 0.45 -3.44 -9.72
C PHE A 52 -0.34 -3.01 -10.98
N VAL A 53 -1.14 -1.95 -10.89
CA VAL A 53 -2.13 -1.58 -11.92
C VAL A 53 -1.53 -1.44 -13.32
N TRP A 54 -0.29 -0.98 -13.44
CA TRP A 54 0.39 -0.79 -14.73
C TRP A 54 1.48 -1.83 -15.03
N TRP A 55 1.53 -2.92 -14.27
CA TRP A 55 2.54 -3.95 -14.49
C TRP A 55 2.25 -4.77 -15.73
N ASP A 56 3.30 -4.99 -16.50
CA ASP A 56 3.33 -6.00 -17.53
C ASP A 56 3.76 -7.36 -16.97
N TRP A 57 3.85 -8.35 -17.85
CA TRP A 57 4.33 -9.68 -17.47
C TRP A 57 5.76 -9.63 -16.91
N ALA A 58 6.67 -8.87 -17.50
CA ALA A 58 8.07 -8.86 -17.09
C ALA A 58 8.26 -8.34 -15.65
N ARG A 59 7.44 -7.37 -15.22
CA ARG A 59 7.42 -6.93 -13.82
C ARG A 59 6.80 -7.97 -12.90
N TRP A 60 5.71 -8.63 -13.31
CA TRP A 60 5.08 -9.71 -12.53
C TRP A 60 6.00 -10.93 -12.35
N GLU A 61 6.71 -11.34 -13.39
CA GLU A 61 7.68 -12.44 -13.33
C GLU A 61 8.74 -12.20 -12.25
N ARG A 62 9.30 -10.99 -12.20
CA ARG A 62 10.23 -10.58 -11.14
C ARG A 62 9.59 -10.59 -9.75
N GLU A 63 8.31 -10.22 -9.63
CA GLU A 63 7.61 -10.28 -8.35
C GLU A 63 7.42 -11.71 -7.88
N ILE A 64 7.05 -12.63 -8.79
CA ILE A 64 6.85 -14.04 -8.46
C ILE A 64 8.19 -14.70 -8.08
N ASP A 65 9.29 -14.34 -8.75
CA ASP A 65 10.63 -14.76 -8.34
C ASP A 65 10.99 -14.23 -6.94
N TRP A 66 10.68 -12.97 -6.64
CA TRP A 66 10.84 -12.40 -5.29
C TRP A 66 10.00 -13.15 -4.26
N MET A 67 8.72 -13.44 -4.57
CA MET A 67 7.82 -14.24 -3.74
C MET A 67 8.42 -15.61 -3.42
N ALA A 68 8.95 -16.30 -4.43
CA ALA A 68 9.54 -17.62 -4.28
C ALA A 68 10.82 -17.59 -3.43
N LEU A 69 11.70 -16.61 -3.65
CA LEU A 69 12.92 -16.42 -2.86
C LEU A 69 12.63 -16.15 -1.37
N HIS A 70 11.48 -15.54 -1.09
CA HIS A 70 10.99 -15.27 0.27
C HIS A 70 10.06 -16.37 0.81
N GLY A 71 9.84 -17.44 0.04
CA GLY A 71 9.08 -18.62 0.45
C GLY A 71 7.57 -18.42 0.54
N ILE A 72 7.03 -17.39 -0.11
CA ILE A 72 5.59 -17.19 -0.25
C ILE A 72 4.99 -18.40 -0.97
N ASN A 73 3.89 -18.94 -0.42
CA ASN A 73 3.15 -20.05 -1.03
C ASN A 73 1.65 -19.82 -1.09
N LEU A 74 1.15 -18.70 -0.58
CA LEU A 74 -0.25 -18.29 -0.70
C LEU A 74 -0.26 -16.81 -1.09
N ALA A 75 -0.90 -16.44 -2.20
CA ALA A 75 -0.94 -15.04 -2.60
C ALA A 75 -2.13 -14.77 -3.53
N LEU A 76 -2.52 -13.50 -3.59
CA LEU A 76 -3.61 -13.07 -4.47
C LEU A 76 -3.19 -13.17 -5.95
N ALA A 77 -4.07 -13.71 -6.80
CA ALA A 77 -3.99 -13.61 -8.26
C ALA A 77 -5.25 -12.89 -8.79
N TRP A 78 -5.31 -11.56 -8.68
CA TRP A 78 -6.54 -10.76 -8.86
C TRP A 78 -6.72 -10.14 -10.25
N SER A 79 -5.81 -10.38 -11.21
CA SER A 79 -5.89 -9.78 -12.55
C SER A 79 -7.02 -10.40 -13.38
N GLY A 80 -7.64 -9.60 -14.24
CA GLY A 80 -8.62 -10.06 -15.24
C GLY A 80 -10.04 -10.33 -14.73
N GLN A 81 -10.31 -10.19 -13.43
CA GLN A 81 -11.62 -10.53 -12.86
C GLN A 81 -12.79 -9.68 -13.41
N GLU A 82 -12.55 -8.42 -13.82
CA GLU A 82 -13.58 -7.61 -14.49
C GLU A 82 -13.98 -8.17 -15.86
N ALA A 83 -13.06 -8.84 -16.57
CA ALA A 83 -13.38 -9.49 -17.84
C ALA A 83 -14.30 -10.71 -17.63
N ILE A 84 -14.13 -11.41 -16.50
CA ILE A 84 -15.03 -12.51 -16.10
C ILE A 84 -16.39 -11.95 -15.72
N TRP A 85 -16.43 -10.89 -14.90
CA TRP A 85 -17.68 -10.20 -14.57
C TRP A 85 -18.41 -9.66 -15.80
N GLN A 86 -17.70 -9.12 -16.79
CA GLN A 86 -18.30 -8.69 -18.07
C GLN A 86 -19.04 -9.85 -18.74
N ARG A 87 -18.44 -11.05 -18.84
CA ARG A 87 -19.10 -12.23 -19.42
C ARG A 87 -20.35 -12.63 -18.62
N VAL A 88 -20.24 -12.64 -17.29
CA VAL A 88 -21.35 -12.97 -16.38
C VAL A 88 -22.50 -12.00 -16.56
N TYR A 89 -22.23 -10.69 -16.52
CA TYR A 89 -23.27 -9.67 -16.65
C TYR A 89 -23.93 -9.65 -18.03
N LEU A 90 -23.17 -9.85 -19.11
CA LEU A 90 -23.74 -10.03 -20.45
C LEU A 90 -24.65 -11.26 -20.50
N ALA A 91 -24.23 -12.39 -19.93
CA ALA A 91 -25.05 -13.62 -19.86
C ALA A 91 -26.33 -13.43 -19.02
N LEU A 92 -26.28 -12.56 -18.01
CA LEU A 92 -27.45 -12.17 -17.22
C LEU A 92 -28.34 -11.15 -17.93
N GLY A 93 -27.93 -10.55 -19.05
CA GLY A 93 -28.77 -9.60 -19.82
C GLY A 93 -28.53 -8.12 -19.54
N LEU A 94 -27.40 -7.77 -18.91
CA LEU A 94 -26.92 -6.37 -18.88
C LEU A 94 -26.39 -6.00 -20.26
N THR A 95 -26.51 -4.72 -20.60
CA THR A 95 -25.91 -4.15 -21.81
C THR A 95 -24.45 -3.80 -21.57
N GLN A 96 -23.65 -3.72 -22.64
CA GLN A 96 -22.24 -3.33 -22.52
C GLN A 96 -22.08 -1.94 -21.89
N ALA A 97 -22.96 -0.99 -22.23
CA ALA A 97 -22.94 0.36 -21.66
C ALA A 97 -23.18 0.38 -20.15
N GLU A 98 -24.04 -0.50 -19.62
CA GLU A 98 -24.27 -0.61 -18.17
C GLU A 98 -23.07 -1.21 -17.44
N ILE A 99 -22.36 -2.14 -18.09
CA ILE A 99 -21.12 -2.73 -17.55
C ILE A 99 -20.00 -1.69 -17.54
N ASP A 100 -19.84 -0.94 -18.64
CA ASP A 100 -18.85 0.13 -18.78
C ASP A 100 -19.06 1.24 -17.73
N GLN A 101 -20.32 1.56 -17.40
CA GLN A 101 -20.67 2.52 -16.35
C GLN A 101 -20.46 1.98 -14.93
N HIS A 102 -20.43 0.66 -14.75
CA HIS A 102 -20.33 0.04 -13.44
C HIS A 102 -18.87 -0.06 -12.95
N PHE A 103 -17.95 -0.50 -13.80
CA PHE A 103 -16.55 -0.63 -13.36
C PHE A 103 -15.88 0.72 -13.15
N THR A 104 -15.05 0.79 -12.11
CA THR A 104 -14.16 1.94 -11.91
C THR A 104 -13.06 1.94 -12.97
N GLY A 105 -12.30 3.03 -13.04
CA GLY A 105 -11.04 3.06 -13.76
C GLY A 105 -9.99 2.12 -13.12
N PRO A 106 -8.92 1.77 -13.85
CA PRO A 106 -7.95 0.78 -13.40
C PRO A 106 -7.34 1.06 -12.03
N ALA A 107 -7.08 2.33 -11.75
CA ALA A 107 -6.43 2.78 -10.51
C ALA A 107 -7.32 2.67 -9.27
N PHE A 108 -8.60 2.30 -9.43
CA PHE A 108 -9.57 2.24 -8.33
C PHE A 108 -10.25 0.86 -8.18
N LEU A 109 -9.79 -0.14 -8.93
CA LEU A 109 -10.44 -1.44 -8.99
C LEU A 109 -10.46 -2.20 -7.66
N ALA A 110 -9.50 -1.98 -6.77
CA ALA A 110 -9.53 -2.57 -5.43
C ALA A 110 -10.85 -2.24 -4.70
N TRP A 111 -11.23 -0.97 -4.70
CA TRP A 111 -12.46 -0.49 -4.06
C TRP A 111 -13.72 -0.78 -4.87
N GLY A 112 -13.60 -0.92 -6.19
CA GLY A 112 -14.68 -1.44 -7.03
C GLY A 112 -15.05 -2.88 -6.66
N ARG A 113 -14.04 -3.75 -6.53
CA ARG A 113 -14.19 -5.17 -6.21
C ARG A 113 -14.78 -5.42 -4.83
N MET A 114 -14.42 -4.58 -3.87
CA MET A 114 -14.94 -4.63 -2.49
C MET A 114 -16.32 -3.96 -2.35
N GLY A 115 -16.91 -3.44 -3.42
CA GLY A 115 -18.23 -2.78 -3.37
C GLY A 115 -18.23 -1.37 -2.78
N ASN A 116 -17.06 -0.82 -2.41
CA ASN A 116 -16.95 0.55 -1.91
C ASN A 116 -17.24 1.59 -3.00
N LEU A 117 -16.82 1.30 -4.24
CA LEU A 117 -16.97 2.17 -5.39
C LEU A 117 -17.62 1.49 -6.60
N HIS A 118 -18.13 2.30 -7.52
CA HIS A 118 -18.45 1.92 -8.90
C HIS A 118 -18.27 3.13 -9.83
N GLY A 119 -17.99 2.91 -11.11
CA GLY A 119 -17.95 3.92 -12.19
C GLY A 119 -16.83 4.96 -12.14
N TRP A 120 -16.30 5.30 -10.96
CA TRP A 120 -15.29 6.36 -10.80
C TRP A 120 -14.01 6.06 -11.59
N GLY A 121 -13.60 7.02 -12.44
CA GLY A 121 -12.38 6.92 -13.26
C GLY A 121 -12.49 5.99 -14.49
N GLY A 122 -13.65 5.36 -14.70
CA GLY A 122 -13.93 4.47 -15.83
C GLY A 122 -14.32 5.23 -17.12
N PRO A 123 -14.74 4.50 -18.17
CA PRO A 123 -14.89 3.05 -18.24
C PRO A 123 -13.56 2.32 -18.45
N LEU A 124 -13.55 1.00 -18.26
CA LEU A 124 -12.42 0.14 -18.67
C LEU A 124 -12.46 -0.09 -20.20
N PRO A 125 -11.42 0.30 -20.95
CA PRO A 125 -11.36 0.01 -22.38
C PRO A 125 -11.28 -1.49 -22.66
N HIS A 126 -11.78 -1.96 -23.81
CA HIS A 126 -11.72 -3.39 -24.17
C HIS A 126 -10.29 -3.97 -24.11
N ALA A 127 -9.28 -3.18 -24.51
CA ALA A 127 -7.88 -3.57 -24.46
C ALA A 127 -7.39 -3.91 -23.03
N TRP A 128 -7.98 -3.29 -21.99
CA TRP A 128 -7.68 -3.62 -20.60
C TRP A 128 -8.00 -5.08 -20.30
N HIS A 129 -9.21 -5.53 -20.65
CA HIS A 129 -9.65 -6.90 -20.42
C HIS A 129 -8.72 -7.92 -21.11
N LEU A 130 -8.37 -7.69 -22.38
CA LEU A 130 -7.47 -8.58 -23.11
C LEU A 130 -6.09 -8.68 -22.47
N LYS A 131 -5.50 -7.54 -22.07
CA LYS A 131 -4.17 -7.50 -21.42
C LYS A 131 -4.20 -8.17 -20.05
N GLN A 132 -5.24 -7.94 -19.26
CA GLN A 132 -5.37 -8.51 -17.92
C GLN A 132 -5.67 -10.02 -17.94
N LEU A 133 -6.44 -10.52 -18.91
CA LEU A 133 -6.62 -11.96 -19.13
C LEU A 133 -5.28 -12.62 -19.49
N TYR A 134 -4.56 -12.06 -20.47
CA TYR A 134 -3.23 -12.54 -20.85
C TYR A 134 -2.27 -12.58 -19.65
N LEU A 135 -2.26 -11.51 -18.84
CA LEU A 135 -1.40 -11.42 -17.68
C LEU A 135 -1.74 -12.47 -16.63
N GLN A 136 -3.02 -12.64 -16.32
CA GLN A 136 -3.50 -13.56 -15.28
C GLN A 136 -3.13 -15.01 -15.60
N HIS A 137 -3.29 -15.44 -16.86
CA HIS A 137 -2.87 -16.79 -17.29
C HIS A 137 -1.38 -17.05 -16.97
N ARG A 138 -0.51 -16.11 -17.32
CA ARG A 138 0.94 -16.25 -17.06
C ARG A 138 1.29 -16.20 -15.57
N VAL A 139 0.61 -15.35 -14.81
CA VAL A 139 0.79 -15.25 -13.35
C VAL A 139 0.43 -16.58 -12.69
N LEU A 140 -0.74 -17.14 -13.02
CA LEU A 140 -1.20 -18.42 -12.47
C LEU A 140 -0.27 -19.57 -12.83
N ASP A 141 0.10 -19.68 -14.11
CA ASP A 141 1.02 -20.74 -14.58
C ASP A 141 2.35 -20.69 -13.82
N ARG A 142 2.93 -19.49 -13.65
CA ARG A 142 4.22 -19.32 -12.97
C ARG A 142 4.11 -19.58 -11.47
N MET A 143 3.04 -19.12 -10.81
CA MET A 143 2.79 -19.39 -9.39
C MET A 143 2.64 -20.90 -9.13
N ARG A 144 1.80 -21.57 -9.91
CA ARG A 144 1.56 -23.03 -9.81
C ARG A 144 2.83 -23.84 -10.11
N ALA A 145 3.61 -23.44 -11.11
CA ALA A 145 4.89 -24.09 -11.42
C ALA A 145 5.91 -24.03 -10.26
N LEU A 146 5.78 -23.05 -9.36
CA LEU A 146 6.60 -22.92 -8.17
C LEU A 146 5.94 -23.51 -6.91
N GLY A 147 4.79 -24.17 -7.05
CA GLY A 147 4.05 -24.77 -5.94
C GLY A 147 3.34 -23.75 -5.04
N MET A 148 3.11 -22.51 -5.52
CA MET A 148 2.29 -21.54 -4.83
C MET A 148 0.81 -21.82 -5.08
N THR A 149 -0.02 -21.51 -4.09
CA THR A 149 -1.48 -21.51 -4.18
C THR A 149 -1.95 -20.09 -4.50
N PRO A 150 -2.35 -19.78 -5.75
CA PRO A 150 -3.01 -18.53 -6.05
C PRO A 150 -4.42 -18.53 -5.46
N VAL A 151 -4.75 -17.48 -4.74
CA VAL A 151 -6.11 -17.21 -4.30
C VAL A 151 -6.83 -16.55 -5.48
N LEU A 152 -8.08 -16.93 -5.74
CA LEU A 152 -8.92 -16.34 -6.78
C LEU A 152 -10.07 -15.54 -6.17
N PRO A 153 -10.67 -14.55 -6.86
CA PRO A 153 -11.82 -13.82 -6.32
C PRO A 153 -13.09 -14.69 -6.30
N ALA A 154 -14.06 -14.32 -5.46
CA ALA A 154 -15.42 -14.85 -5.48
C ALA A 154 -16.46 -13.73 -5.30
N PHE A 155 -17.73 -14.06 -5.55
CA PHE A 155 -18.84 -13.13 -5.39
C PHE A 155 -19.16 -12.87 -3.92
N ALA A 156 -19.19 -11.60 -3.52
CA ALA A 156 -19.44 -11.17 -2.14
C ALA A 156 -20.82 -10.53 -1.92
N GLY A 157 -21.71 -10.53 -2.92
CA GLY A 157 -23.07 -9.97 -2.84
C GLY A 157 -23.29 -8.62 -3.52
N HIS A 158 -22.22 -7.89 -3.87
CA HIS A 158 -22.33 -6.57 -4.52
C HIS A 158 -22.71 -6.70 -6.00
N VAL A 159 -23.73 -5.96 -6.45
CA VAL A 159 -24.23 -6.02 -7.82
C VAL A 159 -24.41 -4.62 -8.44
N PRO A 160 -24.30 -4.48 -9.78
CA PRO A 160 -24.65 -3.25 -10.46
C PRO A 160 -26.13 -2.91 -10.30
N LYS A 161 -26.47 -1.61 -10.24
CA LYS A 161 -27.87 -1.16 -10.26
C LYS A 161 -28.66 -1.74 -11.44
N ALA A 162 -28.03 -1.95 -12.60
CA ALA A 162 -28.66 -2.53 -13.78
C ALA A 162 -29.20 -3.96 -13.59
N VAL A 163 -28.76 -4.69 -12.55
CA VAL A 163 -29.35 -5.99 -12.18
C VAL A 163 -30.83 -5.83 -11.84
N THR A 164 -31.25 -4.71 -11.22
CA THR A 164 -32.67 -4.47 -10.90
C THR A 164 -33.53 -4.16 -12.13
N ARG A 165 -32.93 -3.79 -13.27
CA ARG A 165 -33.64 -3.66 -14.55
C ARG A 165 -33.98 -5.03 -15.13
N VAL A 166 -33.02 -5.95 -15.12
CA VAL A 166 -33.20 -7.31 -15.63
C VAL A 166 -34.07 -8.14 -14.68
N PHE A 167 -33.83 -8.00 -13.38
CA PHE A 167 -34.50 -8.73 -12.32
C PHE A 167 -35.24 -7.75 -11.39
N PRO A 168 -36.41 -7.24 -11.78
CA PRO A 168 -37.11 -6.18 -11.03
C PRO A 168 -37.66 -6.59 -9.66
N GLN A 169 -37.70 -7.89 -9.37
CA GLN A 169 -38.16 -8.43 -8.08
C GLN A 169 -37.00 -8.75 -7.12
N VAL A 170 -35.77 -8.45 -7.52
CA VAL A 170 -34.58 -8.72 -6.69
C VAL A 170 -34.61 -7.91 -5.39
N ASN A 171 -34.33 -8.58 -4.28
CA ASN A 171 -34.22 -7.94 -2.98
C ASN A 171 -32.80 -7.42 -2.78
N VAL A 172 -32.64 -6.09 -2.79
CA VAL A 172 -31.35 -5.42 -2.68
C VAL A 172 -31.43 -4.31 -1.65
N THR A 173 -30.35 -4.18 -0.87
CA THR A 173 -30.14 -3.05 0.03
C THR A 173 -29.13 -2.11 -0.60
N GLN A 174 -29.46 -0.83 -0.72
CA GLN A 174 -28.49 0.19 -1.10
C GLN A 174 -27.66 0.56 0.13
N LEU A 175 -26.34 0.35 0.06
CA LEU A 175 -25.41 0.69 1.15
C LEU A 175 -25.17 2.20 1.25
N GLY A 176 -24.52 2.61 2.33
CA GLY A 176 -24.14 4.01 2.56
C GLY A 176 -23.02 4.50 1.64
N SER A 177 -22.79 5.82 1.68
CA SER A 177 -21.61 6.44 1.08
C SER A 177 -20.33 5.94 1.74
N TRP A 178 -19.32 5.60 0.94
CA TRP A 178 -17.97 5.31 1.41
C TRP A 178 -16.99 6.37 0.88
N GLY A 179 -15.98 6.69 1.69
CA GLY A 179 -14.91 7.62 1.30
C GLY A 179 -15.40 9.01 0.87
N HIS A 180 -16.54 9.47 1.39
CA HIS A 180 -17.19 10.73 1.00
C HIS A 180 -17.64 10.80 -0.47
N PHE A 181 -17.75 9.68 -1.19
CA PHE A 181 -18.32 9.67 -2.54
C PHE A 181 -19.84 9.67 -2.48
N ASN A 182 -20.49 10.45 -3.34
CA ASN A 182 -21.93 10.37 -3.51
C ASN A 182 -22.35 9.06 -4.22
N CYS A 183 -23.66 8.78 -4.24
CA CYS A 183 -24.18 7.53 -4.79
C CYS A 183 -24.07 7.36 -6.32
N SER A 184 -23.47 8.33 -7.04
CA SER A 184 -23.06 8.12 -8.44
C SER A 184 -21.85 7.19 -8.52
N TYR A 185 -21.04 7.14 -7.45
CA TYR A 185 -19.76 6.44 -7.43
C TYR A 185 -19.60 5.46 -6.26
N SER A 186 -20.56 5.40 -5.35
CA SER A 186 -20.59 4.54 -4.15
C SER A 186 -22.04 4.19 -3.83
N CYS A 187 -22.38 3.84 -2.59
CA CYS A 187 -23.72 3.37 -2.22
C CYS A 187 -24.10 2.11 -3.01
N SER A 188 -23.20 1.12 -3.04
CA SER A 188 -23.39 -0.13 -3.80
C SER A 188 -24.70 -0.82 -3.42
N PHE A 189 -25.28 -1.51 -4.40
CA PHE A 189 -26.40 -2.41 -4.18
C PHE A 189 -25.84 -3.74 -3.66
N LEU A 190 -26.30 -4.16 -2.49
CA LEU A 190 -25.99 -5.43 -1.88
C LEU A 190 -27.20 -6.36 -2.00
N LEU A 191 -27.01 -7.49 -2.66
CA LEU A 191 -28.03 -8.51 -2.81
C LEU A 191 -28.36 -9.15 -1.46
N ALA A 192 -29.65 -9.29 -1.14
CA ALA A 192 -30.07 -9.91 0.12
C ALA A 192 -29.62 -11.38 0.16
N PRO A 193 -29.14 -11.89 1.31
CA PRO A 193 -28.57 -13.25 1.37
C PRO A 193 -29.55 -14.37 0.99
N GLY A 194 -30.84 -14.18 1.29
CA GLY A 194 -31.89 -15.14 0.96
C GLY A 194 -32.51 -14.95 -0.43
N ASP A 195 -32.00 -14.03 -1.26
CA ASP A 195 -32.52 -13.83 -2.61
C ASP A 195 -32.12 -15.02 -3.51
N PRO A 196 -33.05 -15.59 -4.29
CA PRO A 196 -32.74 -16.71 -5.19
C PRO A 196 -31.66 -16.42 -6.23
N LEU A 197 -31.40 -15.14 -6.55
CA LEU A 197 -30.33 -14.75 -7.48
C LEU A 197 -28.93 -14.81 -6.85
N PHE A 198 -28.81 -14.82 -5.53
CA PHE A 198 -27.51 -14.85 -4.86
C PHE A 198 -26.68 -16.08 -5.27
N PRO A 199 -27.17 -17.32 -5.09
CA PRO A 199 -26.43 -18.50 -5.54
C PRO A 199 -26.30 -18.55 -7.07
N LEU A 200 -27.29 -18.06 -7.84
CA LEU A 200 -27.23 -18.03 -9.29
C LEU A 200 -26.04 -17.20 -9.80
N ILE A 201 -25.93 -15.95 -9.34
CA ILE A 201 -24.88 -15.00 -9.75
C ILE A 201 -23.52 -15.50 -9.25
N GLY A 202 -23.44 -15.88 -7.98
CA GLY A 202 -22.19 -16.36 -7.38
C GLY A 202 -21.65 -17.61 -8.07
N SER A 203 -22.50 -18.61 -8.32
CA SER A 203 -22.09 -19.83 -9.02
C SER A 203 -21.82 -19.61 -10.51
N LEU A 204 -22.50 -18.65 -11.17
CA LEU A 204 -22.19 -18.31 -12.57
C LEU A 204 -20.80 -17.66 -12.66
N PHE A 205 -20.50 -16.69 -11.78
CA PHE A 205 -19.18 -16.07 -11.73
C PHE A 205 -18.08 -17.10 -11.49
N LEU A 206 -18.23 -17.96 -10.48
CA LEU A 206 -17.18 -18.92 -10.14
C LEU A 206 -17.00 -19.99 -11.21
N ARG A 207 -18.07 -20.40 -11.91
CA ARG A 207 -17.96 -21.31 -13.07
C ARG A 207 -17.21 -20.67 -14.24
N GLU A 208 -17.51 -19.42 -14.58
CA GLU A 208 -16.80 -18.71 -15.65
C GLU A 208 -15.33 -18.45 -15.29
N LEU A 209 -15.05 -18.11 -14.03
CA LEU A 209 -13.70 -17.94 -13.50
C LEU A 209 -12.90 -19.25 -13.59
N ASN A 210 -13.44 -20.34 -13.06
CA ASN A 210 -12.77 -21.64 -13.04
C ASN A 210 -12.63 -22.23 -14.45
N ARG A 211 -13.57 -21.95 -15.36
CA ARG A 211 -13.47 -22.34 -16.77
C ARG A 211 -12.32 -21.62 -17.47
N GLU A 212 -12.11 -20.33 -17.18
CA GLU A 212 -11.01 -19.58 -17.77
C GLU A 212 -9.67 -19.97 -17.14
N PHE A 213 -9.59 -20.05 -15.81
CA PHE A 213 -8.31 -20.05 -15.10
C PHE A 213 -7.97 -21.34 -14.33
N GLY A 214 -8.89 -22.31 -14.26
CA GLY A 214 -8.83 -23.37 -13.27
C GLY A 214 -8.96 -22.83 -11.84
N THR A 215 -8.68 -23.66 -10.83
CA THR A 215 -8.71 -23.25 -9.42
C THR A 215 -7.72 -24.06 -8.59
N ASP A 216 -7.34 -23.48 -7.46
CA ASP A 216 -6.55 -24.11 -6.40
C ASP A 216 -7.34 -24.15 -5.07
N HIS A 217 -8.67 -24.00 -5.16
CA HIS A 217 -9.66 -24.08 -4.08
C HIS A 217 -9.66 -22.95 -3.05
N PHE A 218 -8.81 -21.92 -3.18
CA PHE A 218 -8.80 -20.76 -2.30
C PHE A 218 -9.47 -19.55 -2.97
N TYR A 219 -10.48 -19.00 -2.29
CA TYR A 219 -11.26 -17.87 -2.80
C TYR A 219 -11.30 -16.69 -1.83
N GLY A 220 -11.01 -15.48 -2.31
CA GLY A 220 -11.14 -14.24 -1.54
C GLY A 220 -12.47 -13.52 -1.84
N ALA A 221 -13.18 -13.11 -0.79
CA ALA A 221 -14.41 -12.33 -0.89
C ALA A 221 -14.64 -11.54 0.41
N ASP A 222 -15.04 -10.28 0.31
CA ASP A 222 -15.24 -9.39 1.46
C ASP A 222 -16.45 -8.49 1.22
N THR A 223 -17.57 -8.75 1.92
CA THR A 223 -18.85 -8.02 1.72
C THR A 223 -18.91 -6.68 2.45
N PHE A 224 -18.20 -6.55 3.58
CA PHE A 224 -18.37 -5.44 4.51
C PHE A 224 -17.05 -4.74 4.82
N ASN A 225 -16.09 -4.76 3.89
CA ASN A 225 -14.83 -4.05 4.05
C ASN A 225 -15.09 -2.54 4.09
N GLU A 226 -14.90 -1.93 5.27
CA GLU A 226 -15.18 -0.52 5.56
C GLU A 226 -16.63 -0.06 5.29
N MET A 227 -17.57 -1.01 5.18
CA MET A 227 -18.98 -0.73 4.96
C MET A 227 -19.78 -1.36 6.09
N GLN A 228 -20.52 -0.53 6.82
CA GLN A 228 -21.35 -1.02 7.93
C GLN A 228 -22.51 -1.87 7.36
N PRO A 229 -22.69 -3.13 7.82
CA PRO A 229 -23.83 -3.93 7.43
C PRO A 229 -25.17 -3.26 7.80
N PRO A 230 -26.25 -3.49 7.04
CA PRO A 230 -27.56 -2.86 7.29
C PRO A 230 -28.26 -3.35 8.56
N SER A 231 -27.78 -4.44 9.17
CA SER A 231 -28.28 -4.96 10.44
C SER A 231 -27.13 -5.56 11.26
N SER A 232 -27.14 -5.29 12.57
CA SER A 232 -26.22 -5.89 13.56
C SER A 232 -26.74 -7.19 14.15
N GLU A 233 -27.90 -7.68 13.69
CA GLU A 233 -28.48 -8.94 14.15
C GLU A 233 -27.59 -10.12 13.74
N PRO A 234 -27.16 -10.97 14.70
CA PRO A 234 -26.33 -12.14 14.41
C PRO A 234 -26.90 -13.04 13.31
N ALA A 235 -28.22 -13.25 13.28
CA ALA A 235 -28.87 -14.06 12.25
C ALA A 235 -28.69 -13.50 10.82
N TYR A 236 -28.74 -12.16 10.67
CA TYR A 236 -28.50 -11.52 9.38
C TYR A 236 -27.04 -11.67 8.93
N LEU A 237 -26.09 -11.42 9.84
CA LEU A 237 -24.66 -11.51 9.54
C LEU A 237 -24.23 -12.95 9.20
N ALA A 238 -24.79 -13.93 9.93
CA ALA A 238 -24.57 -15.34 9.65
C ALA A 238 -25.13 -15.72 8.27
N ALA A 239 -26.36 -15.29 7.93
CA ALA A 239 -26.96 -15.55 6.63
C ALA A 239 -26.17 -14.91 5.48
N ALA A 240 -25.73 -13.65 5.63
CA ALA A 240 -24.92 -12.96 4.63
C ALA A 240 -23.58 -13.68 4.37
N THR A 241 -22.95 -14.16 5.44
CA THR A 241 -21.70 -14.92 5.36
C THR A 241 -21.93 -16.29 4.73
N ALA A 242 -22.96 -17.03 5.17
CA ALA A 242 -23.30 -18.35 4.65
C ALA A 242 -23.62 -18.30 3.14
N ALA A 243 -24.38 -17.30 2.68
CA ALA A 243 -24.74 -17.16 1.27
C ALA A 243 -23.51 -17.04 0.34
N VAL A 244 -22.47 -16.30 0.75
CA VAL A 244 -21.19 -16.20 0.02
C VAL A 244 -20.52 -17.57 -0.05
N TYR A 245 -20.38 -18.26 1.09
CA TYR A 245 -19.69 -19.54 1.16
C TYR A 245 -20.45 -20.68 0.45
N GLU A 246 -21.78 -20.70 0.53
CA GLU A 246 -22.64 -21.62 -0.20
C GLU A 246 -22.51 -21.41 -1.71
N ALA A 247 -22.45 -20.15 -2.18
CA ALA A 247 -22.22 -19.87 -3.59
C ALA A 247 -20.86 -20.39 -4.10
N MET A 248 -19.83 -20.38 -3.25
CA MET A 248 -18.53 -20.99 -3.57
C MET A 248 -18.64 -22.52 -3.65
N THR A 249 -19.17 -23.15 -2.60
CA THR A 249 -19.25 -24.61 -2.47
C THR A 249 -20.25 -25.27 -3.42
N ALA A 250 -21.21 -24.51 -3.95
CA ALA A 250 -22.10 -24.95 -5.02
C ALA A 250 -21.36 -25.25 -6.34
N VAL A 251 -20.15 -24.71 -6.52
CA VAL A 251 -19.31 -24.96 -7.70
C VAL A 251 -18.05 -25.75 -7.35
N ASP A 252 -17.46 -25.48 -6.19
CA ASP A 252 -16.23 -26.13 -5.71
C ASP A 252 -16.40 -26.61 -4.26
N PRO A 253 -16.76 -27.89 -4.04
CA PRO A 253 -16.94 -28.46 -2.70
C PRO A 253 -15.71 -28.37 -1.79
N ASP A 254 -14.53 -28.17 -2.37
CA ASP A 254 -13.27 -28.05 -1.66
C ASP A 254 -12.87 -26.59 -1.35
N ALA A 255 -13.74 -25.63 -1.64
CA ALA A 255 -13.52 -24.22 -1.38
C ALA A 255 -13.04 -23.95 0.06
N VAL A 256 -12.03 -23.09 0.17
CA VAL A 256 -11.59 -22.42 1.38
C VAL A 256 -11.72 -20.92 1.13
N TRP A 257 -12.52 -20.25 1.97
CA TRP A 257 -12.70 -18.82 1.88
C TRP A 257 -11.61 -18.09 2.67
N LEU A 258 -10.80 -17.31 1.96
CA LEU A 258 -9.89 -16.33 2.53
C LEU A 258 -10.63 -15.01 2.84
N LEU A 259 -10.81 -14.68 4.12
CA LEU A 259 -11.53 -13.48 4.58
C LEU A 259 -10.55 -12.45 5.15
N GLN A 260 -10.71 -11.17 4.82
CA GLN A 260 -9.99 -10.10 5.48
C GLN A 260 -10.59 -9.78 6.85
N GLY A 261 -9.77 -9.87 7.91
CA GLY A 261 -10.16 -9.48 9.27
C GLY A 261 -10.20 -7.96 9.51
N TRP A 262 -9.91 -7.13 8.49
CA TRP A 262 -9.85 -5.66 8.59
C TRP A 262 -11.14 -5.05 9.14
N LEU A 263 -12.29 -5.51 8.67
CA LEU A 263 -13.60 -5.01 9.08
C LEU A 263 -13.80 -5.06 10.61
N PHE A 264 -13.33 -6.13 11.26
CA PHE A 264 -13.40 -6.29 12.72
C PHE A 264 -12.54 -5.26 13.47
N GLN A 265 -11.48 -4.76 12.83
CA GLN A 265 -10.59 -3.73 13.37
C GLN A 265 -11.04 -2.32 13.05
N HIS A 266 -11.55 -2.10 11.84
CA HIS A 266 -11.91 -0.79 11.31
C HIS A 266 -13.20 -0.22 11.94
N GLN A 267 -14.20 -1.06 12.21
CA GLN A 267 -15.48 -0.65 12.84
C GLN A 267 -15.75 -1.46 14.13
N PRO A 268 -14.90 -1.32 15.16
CA PRO A 268 -15.02 -2.13 16.37
C PRO A 268 -16.32 -1.83 17.16
N GLU A 269 -16.94 -0.68 16.96
CA GLU A 269 -18.22 -0.33 17.58
C GLU A 269 -19.39 -1.15 17.02
N PHE A 270 -19.31 -1.56 15.75
CA PHE A 270 -20.28 -2.45 15.13
C PHE A 270 -19.93 -3.93 15.39
N TRP A 271 -18.66 -4.29 15.20
CA TRP A 271 -18.18 -5.67 15.26
C TRP A 271 -17.90 -6.14 16.70
N GLY A 272 -18.98 -6.20 17.50
CA GLY A 272 -18.96 -6.78 18.83
C GLY A 272 -18.83 -8.32 18.83
N PRO A 273 -18.64 -8.95 20.00
CA PRO A 273 -18.41 -10.39 20.10
C PRO A 273 -19.47 -11.27 19.42
N ALA A 274 -20.75 -10.90 19.54
CA ALA A 274 -21.85 -11.63 18.92
C ALA A 274 -21.85 -11.50 17.38
N GLN A 275 -21.53 -10.31 16.86
CA GLN A 275 -21.46 -10.03 15.43
C GLN A 275 -20.28 -10.77 14.78
N VAL A 276 -19.11 -10.71 15.43
CA VAL A 276 -17.92 -11.46 14.98
C VAL A 276 -18.18 -12.97 15.04
N GLY A 277 -18.75 -13.46 16.13
CA GLY A 277 -19.12 -14.88 16.28
C GLY A 277 -20.10 -15.37 15.20
N ALA A 278 -21.05 -14.52 14.79
CA ALA A 278 -22.01 -14.85 13.74
C ALA A 278 -21.34 -15.08 12.38
N VAL A 279 -20.36 -14.25 12.01
CA VAL A 279 -19.58 -14.42 10.77
C VAL A 279 -18.70 -15.67 10.86
N LEU A 280 -17.90 -15.78 11.92
CA LEU A 280 -16.93 -16.86 12.05
C LEU A 280 -17.58 -18.25 12.19
N GLY A 281 -18.77 -18.32 12.78
CA GLY A 281 -19.54 -19.55 12.97
C GLY A 281 -20.44 -19.93 11.80
N ALA A 282 -20.63 -19.06 10.80
CA ALA A 282 -21.49 -19.34 9.64
C ALA A 282 -20.82 -20.21 8.56
N VAL A 283 -19.51 -20.47 8.69
CA VAL A 283 -18.73 -21.30 7.78
C VAL A 283 -18.10 -22.45 8.59
N PRO A 284 -18.07 -23.69 8.07
CA PRO A 284 -17.47 -24.81 8.79
C PRO A 284 -16.03 -24.52 9.26
N GLN A 285 -15.67 -25.02 10.43
CA GLN A 285 -14.33 -24.80 10.99
C GLN A 285 -13.25 -25.32 10.04
N GLY A 286 -12.25 -24.51 9.75
CA GLY A 286 -11.16 -24.83 8.81
C GLY A 286 -11.45 -24.49 7.34
N ARG A 287 -12.69 -24.08 7.01
CA ARG A 287 -13.09 -23.62 5.67
C ARG A 287 -13.09 -22.10 5.52
N LEU A 288 -12.95 -21.37 6.63
CA LEU A 288 -12.71 -19.92 6.64
C LEU A 288 -11.28 -19.66 7.13
N LEU A 289 -10.41 -19.16 6.26
CA LEU A 289 -9.05 -18.74 6.60
C LEU A 289 -9.04 -17.21 6.75
N VAL A 290 -8.86 -16.72 7.97
CA VAL A 290 -8.92 -15.28 8.24
C VAL A 290 -7.53 -14.65 8.15
N LEU A 291 -7.41 -13.55 7.40
CA LEU A 291 -6.23 -12.68 7.45
C LEU A 291 -6.39 -11.72 8.63
N ASP A 292 -5.63 -11.90 9.71
CA ASP A 292 -5.52 -10.88 10.75
C ASP A 292 -4.63 -9.76 10.21
N LEU A 293 -5.25 -8.84 9.46
CA LEU A 293 -4.59 -8.10 8.39
C LEU A 293 -3.54 -7.11 8.91
N PHE A 294 -3.76 -6.54 10.09
CA PHE A 294 -2.93 -5.52 10.73
C PHE A 294 -2.43 -5.96 12.11
N ALA A 295 -1.97 -7.21 12.20
CA ALA A 295 -1.71 -7.88 13.46
C ALA A 295 -0.43 -7.41 14.18
N GLU A 296 0.44 -6.66 13.52
CA GLU A 296 1.60 -6.04 14.17
C GLU A 296 1.21 -4.91 15.14
N ASN A 297 0.00 -4.36 15.00
CA ASN A 297 -0.43 -3.23 15.82
C ASN A 297 -1.87 -3.32 16.33
N GLN A 298 -2.79 -3.93 15.57
CA GLN A 298 -4.20 -4.11 15.96
C GLN A 298 -4.66 -5.57 15.77
N PRO A 299 -4.04 -6.54 16.46
CA PRO A 299 -4.34 -7.97 16.26
C PRO A 299 -5.74 -8.34 16.74
N VAL A 300 -6.59 -8.82 15.83
CA VAL A 300 -7.96 -9.24 16.12
C VAL A 300 -8.00 -10.61 16.81
N TYR A 301 -7.02 -11.50 16.59
CA TYR A 301 -6.96 -12.83 17.21
C TYR A 301 -7.02 -12.75 18.75
N THR A 302 -6.43 -11.70 19.33
CA THR A 302 -6.30 -11.50 20.78
C THR A 302 -7.65 -11.30 21.48
N ARG A 303 -8.63 -10.72 20.78
CA ARG A 303 -9.95 -10.35 21.32
C ARG A 303 -11.09 -11.21 20.80
N THR A 304 -10.78 -12.21 19.98
CA THR A 304 -11.74 -13.14 19.37
C THR A 304 -11.47 -14.60 19.74
N ALA A 305 -10.66 -14.81 20.80
CA ALA A 305 -10.21 -16.15 21.22
C ALA A 305 -9.64 -16.95 20.04
N SER A 306 -8.70 -16.34 19.29
CA SER A 306 -8.14 -16.92 18.06
C SER A 306 -9.21 -17.21 17.00
N PHE A 307 -10.02 -16.19 16.68
CA PHE A 307 -11.10 -16.27 15.69
C PHE A 307 -12.08 -17.44 15.92
N GLY A 308 -12.45 -17.68 17.18
CA GLY A 308 -13.42 -18.72 17.53
C GLY A 308 -13.04 -20.13 17.06
N GLY A 309 -11.74 -20.39 16.86
CA GLY A 309 -11.24 -21.68 16.37
C GLY A 309 -11.05 -21.77 14.85
N GLN A 310 -11.41 -20.75 14.07
CA GLN A 310 -11.07 -20.69 12.65
C GLN A 310 -9.57 -20.47 12.46
N PRO A 311 -8.93 -21.07 11.44
CA PRO A 311 -7.52 -20.82 11.15
C PRO A 311 -7.30 -19.37 10.72
N PHE A 312 -6.19 -18.78 11.14
CA PHE A 312 -5.82 -17.42 10.72
C PHE A 312 -4.35 -17.28 10.31
N ILE A 313 -4.07 -16.25 9.53
CA ILE A 313 -2.73 -15.81 9.16
C ILE A 313 -2.45 -14.49 9.86
N TRP A 314 -1.38 -14.46 10.65
CA TRP A 314 -0.89 -13.22 11.26
C TRP A 314 -0.23 -12.36 10.18
N CYS A 315 -0.82 -11.23 9.82
CA CYS A 315 -0.28 -10.38 8.76
C CYS A 315 0.34 -9.11 9.32
N MET A 316 1.45 -8.70 8.72
CA MET A 316 1.97 -7.34 8.83
C MET A 316 1.40 -6.50 7.68
N LEU A 317 0.59 -5.49 8.01
CA LEU A 317 0.07 -4.54 7.01
C LEU A 317 1.15 -3.53 6.65
N HIS A 318 1.74 -2.90 7.67
CA HIS A 318 2.81 -1.91 7.60
C HIS A 318 2.48 -0.62 6.84
N ASN A 319 2.27 -0.71 5.53
CA ASN A 319 2.18 0.43 4.64
C ASN A 319 0.73 0.70 4.20
N PHE A 320 0.33 1.96 4.27
CA PHE A 320 -0.95 2.45 3.78
C PHE A 320 -0.74 3.43 2.62
N GLY A 321 -1.58 3.33 1.59
CA GLY A 321 -1.58 4.17 0.40
C GLY A 321 -0.36 4.00 -0.53
N GLY A 322 0.58 3.10 -0.24
CA GLY A 322 1.88 3.08 -0.92
C GLY A 322 2.76 4.27 -0.54
N ASN A 323 2.52 4.90 0.61
CA ASN A 323 3.19 6.14 0.97
C ASN A 323 4.71 5.94 1.14
N HIS A 324 5.52 6.86 0.62
CA HIS A 324 6.92 6.96 1.02
C HIS A 324 7.02 7.58 2.42
N GLY A 325 8.10 7.27 3.15
CA GLY A 325 8.31 7.70 4.53
C GLY A 325 9.10 6.62 5.26
N LEU A 326 10.12 6.97 6.04
CA LEU A 326 10.78 5.96 6.87
C LEU A 326 9.89 5.63 8.06
N PHE A 327 9.39 4.40 8.12
CA PHE A 327 8.49 3.92 9.16
C PHE A 327 8.68 2.42 9.37
N GLY A 328 8.50 1.97 10.61
CA GLY A 328 8.33 0.57 10.97
C GLY A 328 8.11 0.41 12.47
N ALA A 329 7.54 -0.73 12.85
CA ALA A 329 7.41 -1.18 14.24
C ALA A 329 8.13 -2.53 14.39
N LEU A 330 9.43 -2.56 14.06
CA LEU A 330 10.18 -3.82 13.87
C LEU A 330 10.22 -4.69 15.13
N GLU A 331 10.19 -4.11 16.32
CA GLU A 331 10.13 -4.88 17.56
C GLU A 331 8.80 -5.65 17.69
N ALA A 332 7.68 -5.00 17.36
CA ALA A 332 6.36 -5.62 17.36
C ALA A 332 6.26 -6.71 16.26
N VAL A 333 6.77 -6.42 15.07
CA VAL A 333 6.83 -7.39 13.96
C VAL A 333 7.68 -8.61 14.33
N ASN A 334 8.87 -8.40 14.91
CA ASN A 334 9.79 -9.47 15.29
C ASN A 334 9.19 -10.44 16.32
N ARG A 335 8.38 -9.93 17.25
CA ARG A 335 7.78 -10.71 18.34
C ARG A 335 6.38 -11.26 18.02
N GLY A 336 5.64 -10.59 17.14
CA GLY A 336 4.23 -10.84 16.86
C GLY A 336 3.90 -12.28 16.46
N PRO A 337 4.54 -12.86 15.42
CA PRO A 337 4.27 -14.23 15.00
C PRO A 337 4.50 -15.29 16.09
N ALA A 338 5.50 -15.09 16.95
CA ALA A 338 5.77 -15.97 18.08
C ALA A 338 4.70 -15.83 19.18
N ALA A 339 4.29 -14.60 19.48
CA ALA A 339 3.21 -14.32 20.42
C ALA A 339 1.86 -14.91 19.95
N ALA A 340 1.55 -14.80 18.66
CA ALA A 340 0.37 -15.41 18.06
C ALA A 340 0.39 -16.95 18.19
N ARG A 341 1.55 -17.59 17.97
CA ARG A 341 1.71 -19.05 18.12
C ARG A 341 1.56 -19.53 19.57
N LEU A 342 2.02 -18.73 20.53
CA LEU A 342 1.95 -19.05 21.96
C LEU A 342 0.62 -18.67 22.61
N PHE A 343 -0.27 -17.99 21.88
CA PHE A 343 -1.58 -17.61 22.38
C PHE A 343 -2.42 -18.86 22.75
N PRO A 344 -3.20 -18.84 23.85
CA PRO A 344 -4.02 -19.98 24.25
C PRO A 344 -4.94 -20.47 23.13
N ASN A 345 -4.90 -21.77 22.82
CA ASN A 345 -5.65 -22.41 21.74
C ASN A 345 -5.45 -21.73 20.37
N SER A 346 -4.26 -21.18 20.11
CA SER A 346 -3.96 -20.51 18.84
C SER A 346 -4.23 -21.40 17.64
N THR A 347 -4.91 -20.82 16.67
CA THR A 347 -5.20 -21.39 15.35
C THR A 347 -4.40 -20.70 14.25
N VAL A 348 -3.28 -20.06 14.62
CA VAL A 348 -2.38 -19.46 13.63
C VAL A 348 -1.79 -20.56 12.75
N VAL A 349 -1.99 -20.44 11.44
CA VAL A 349 -1.46 -21.38 10.44
C VAL A 349 -0.43 -20.74 9.53
N GLY A 350 -0.24 -19.42 9.63
CA GLY A 350 0.64 -18.69 8.74
C GLY A 350 1.04 -17.31 9.21
N THR A 351 2.00 -16.74 8.48
CA THR A 351 2.40 -15.34 8.55
C THR A 351 2.17 -14.65 7.21
N GLY A 352 1.91 -13.35 7.19
CA GLY A 352 1.57 -12.63 5.96
C GLY A 352 2.22 -11.25 5.84
N ILE A 353 2.40 -10.81 4.59
CA ILE A 353 2.82 -9.46 4.23
C ILE A 353 1.69 -8.85 3.39
N ALA A 354 0.97 -7.87 3.94
CA ALA A 354 -0.23 -7.31 3.31
C ALA A 354 -0.18 -5.77 3.15
N PRO A 355 0.89 -5.19 2.57
CA PRO A 355 1.00 -3.75 2.40
C PRO A 355 0.05 -3.24 1.33
N GLU A 356 -0.56 -2.09 1.56
CA GLU A 356 -1.39 -1.47 0.53
C GLU A 356 -0.59 -1.06 -0.71
N GLY A 357 0.68 -0.70 -0.56
CA GLY A 357 1.60 -0.50 -1.68
C GLY A 357 3.02 -0.91 -1.34
N ILE A 358 3.80 -1.29 -2.37
CA ILE A 358 5.18 -1.78 -2.23
C ILE A 358 6.20 -0.79 -2.80
N GLY A 359 7.49 -1.16 -2.78
CA GLY A 359 8.57 -0.29 -3.27
C GLY A 359 9.00 0.77 -2.25
N GLN A 360 8.86 0.46 -0.95
CA GLN A 360 9.30 1.29 0.17
C GLN A 360 9.76 0.41 1.34
N ASN A 361 10.55 0.98 2.25
CA ASN A 361 10.95 0.37 3.54
C ASN A 361 11.38 -1.10 3.47
N GLU A 362 12.23 -1.45 2.50
CA GLU A 362 12.57 -2.85 2.16
C GLU A 362 13.14 -3.66 3.34
N VAL A 363 13.74 -2.99 4.33
CA VAL A 363 14.20 -3.60 5.59
C VAL A 363 13.05 -4.27 6.37
N VAL A 364 11.85 -3.69 6.35
CA VAL A 364 10.69 -4.21 7.09
C VAL A 364 10.20 -5.50 6.45
N TYR A 365 10.12 -5.53 5.13
CA TYR A 365 9.70 -6.69 4.36
C TYR A 365 10.73 -7.81 4.39
N ALA A 366 12.02 -7.47 4.40
CA ALA A 366 13.09 -8.45 4.61
C ALA A 366 12.94 -9.16 5.97
N LEU A 367 12.69 -8.41 7.05
CA LEU A 367 12.48 -9.01 8.37
C LEU A 367 11.23 -9.90 8.37
N MET A 368 10.10 -9.40 7.90
CA MET A 368 8.84 -10.14 7.95
C MET A 368 8.88 -11.42 7.11
N ALA A 369 9.51 -11.37 5.92
CA ALA A 369 9.71 -12.55 5.10
C ALA A 369 10.62 -13.59 5.77
N GLU A 370 11.64 -13.15 6.51
CA GLU A 370 12.46 -14.05 7.33
C GLU A 370 11.66 -14.73 8.42
N LEU A 371 10.78 -14.00 9.12
CA LEU A 371 9.95 -14.55 10.18
C LEU A 371 9.01 -15.65 9.67
N GLY A 372 8.65 -15.64 8.39
CA GLY A 372 7.90 -16.74 7.76
C GLY A 372 8.64 -18.09 7.73
N TRP A 373 9.95 -18.11 7.98
CA TRP A 373 10.76 -19.33 8.08
C TRP A 373 11.29 -19.62 9.47
N ARG A 374 11.31 -18.62 10.36
CA ARG A 374 11.92 -18.74 11.69
C ARG A 374 10.93 -19.31 12.71
N LYS A 375 11.44 -20.11 13.64
CA LYS A 375 10.68 -20.59 14.81
C LYS A 375 10.57 -19.52 15.89
N ASP A 376 11.64 -18.76 16.06
CA ASP A 376 11.82 -17.78 17.10
C ASP A 376 12.15 -16.40 16.50
N PRO A 377 11.85 -15.31 17.23
CA PRO A 377 12.26 -13.97 16.85
C PRO A 377 13.75 -13.89 16.50
N VAL A 378 14.13 -12.90 15.72
CA VAL A 378 15.54 -12.52 15.57
C VAL A 378 16.03 -12.04 16.95
N PRO A 379 17.06 -12.66 17.54
CA PRO A 379 17.46 -12.40 18.91
C PRO A 379 18.10 -11.02 19.11
N ASP A 380 18.78 -10.51 18.07
CA ASP A 380 19.42 -9.19 18.07
C ASP A 380 19.13 -8.49 16.74
N LEU A 381 18.18 -7.55 16.77
CA LEU A 381 17.81 -6.74 15.61
C LEU A 381 18.92 -5.77 15.19
N SER A 382 19.78 -5.32 16.11
CA SER A 382 20.91 -4.44 15.81
C SER A 382 22.02 -5.16 15.03
N ALA A 383 22.29 -6.42 15.37
CA ALA A 383 23.17 -7.28 14.58
C ALA A 383 22.52 -7.69 13.24
N TRP A 384 21.22 -7.91 13.23
CA TRP A 384 20.49 -8.25 12.01
C TRP A 384 20.47 -7.10 11.00
N VAL A 385 20.16 -5.87 11.41
CA VAL A 385 20.14 -4.71 10.50
C VAL A 385 21.53 -4.36 9.99
N ALA A 386 22.58 -4.60 10.79
CA ALA A 386 23.95 -4.49 10.34
C ALA A 386 24.23 -5.44 9.17
N ARG A 387 23.91 -6.74 9.33
CA ARG A 387 24.07 -7.73 8.24
C ARG A 387 23.22 -7.41 7.02
N PHE A 388 21.99 -6.95 7.22
CA PHE A 388 21.13 -6.49 6.12
C PHE A 388 21.85 -5.43 5.27
N ALA A 389 22.40 -4.40 5.90
CA ALA A 389 23.12 -3.33 5.20
C ALA A 389 24.37 -3.86 4.46
N GLU A 390 25.16 -4.71 5.12
CA GLU A 390 26.38 -5.29 4.53
C GLU A 390 26.07 -6.14 3.29
N GLN A 391 25.06 -7.02 3.38
CA GLN A 391 24.62 -7.87 2.27
C GLN A 391 24.05 -7.05 1.12
N ARG A 392 23.22 -6.05 1.45
CA ARG A 392 22.60 -5.13 0.50
C ARG A 392 23.61 -4.32 -0.29
N TYR A 393 24.70 -3.90 0.35
CA TYR A 393 25.75 -3.12 -0.31
C TYR A 393 26.89 -3.97 -0.86
N GLY A 394 27.00 -5.24 -0.46
CA GLY A 394 28.05 -6.16 -0.87
C GLY A 394 29.40 -5.88 -0.21
N VAL A 395 29.44 -5.00 0.80
CA VAL A 395 30.64 -4.63 1.54
C VAL A 395 30.27 -4.17 2.94
N ALA A 396 31.10 -4.53 3.92
CA ALA A 396 30.98 -4.02 5.28
C ALA A 396 31.53 -2.59 5.37
N GLN A 397 30.64 -1.60 5.50
CA GLN A 397 31.00 -0.20 5.68
C GLN A 397 30.51 0.26 7.07
N PRO A 398 31.42 0.61 8.01
CA PRO A 398 31.06 0.89 9.39
C PRO A 398 30.09 2.06 9.60
N ASP A 399 30.24 3.17 8.86
CA ASP A 399 29.35 4.33 8.96
C ASP A 399 27.93 3.99 8.48
N ALA A 400 27.79 3.20 7.41
CA ALA A 400 26.50 2.75 6.91
C ALA A 400 25.81 1.80 7.91
N VAL A 401 26.57 0.88 8.52
CA VAL A 401 26.06 0.02 9.59
C VAL A 401 25.58 0.85 10.79
N LEU A 402 26.34 1.87 11.20
CA LEU A 402 25.92 2.78 12.27
C LEU A 402 24.66 3.57 11.89
N ALA A 403 24.56 4.04 10.65
CA ALA A 403 23.35 4.72 10.16
C ALA A 403 22.12 3.80 10.22
N TRP A 404 22.23 2.55 9.78
CA TRP A 404 21.13 1.59 9.85
C TRP A 404 20.72 1.25 11.29
N ARG A 405 21.66 1.19 12.23
CA ARG A 405 21.35 1.05 13.65
C ARG A 405 20.64 2.29 14.22
N LEU A 406 20.97 3.49 13.74
CA LEU A 406 20.26 4.72 14.08
C LEU A 406 18.82 4.68 13.59
N LEU A 407 18.61 4.31 12.31
CA LEU A 407 17.28 4.18 11.74
C LEU A 407 16.46 3.09 12.44
N LEU A 408 17.10 1.97 12.80
CA LEU A 408 16.47 0.86 13.53
C LEU A 408 15.80 1.35 14.81
N HIS A 409 16.49 2.10 15.67
CA HIS A 409 15.94 2.51 16.97
C HIS A 409 15.05 3.77 16.92
N SER A 410 14.99 4.44 15.77
CA SER A 410 14.21 5.66 15.57
C SER A 410 12.99 5.38 14.68
N VAL A 411 13.08 5.67 13.39
CA VAL A 411 11.99 5.57 12.41
C VAL A 411 11.41 4.16 12.30
N TYR A 412 12.22 3.11 12.51
CA TYR A 412 11.81 1.71 12.41
C TYR A 412 11.40 1.07 13.75
N ASN A 413 11.31 1.85 14.83
CA ASN A 413 10.88 1.37 16.14
C ASN A 413 9.70 2.19 16.71
N CYS A 414 8.70 2.49 15.88
CA CYS A 414 7.42 2.97 16.39
C CYS A 414 6.84 1.94 17.37
N SER A 415 6.38 2.40 18.53
CA SER A 415 5.77 1.55 19.56
C SER A 415 4.49 2.18 20.10
N GLY A 416 3.60 1.34 20.63
CA GLY A 416 2.28 1.73 21.11
C GLY A 416 1.20 1.64 20.03
N GLU A 417 -0.05 1.72 20.45
CA GLU A 417 -1.22 1.38 19.62
C GLU A 417 -1.48 2.37 18.47
N ALA A 418 -0.89 3.57 18.51
CA ALA A 418 -1.08 4.63 17.52
C ALA A 418 -0.17 4.49 16.28
N CYS A 419 0.71 3.50 16.22
CA CYS A 419 1.61 3.32 15.08
C CYS A 419 0.83 2.97 13.81
N ARG A 420 0.98 3.78 12.76
CA ARG A 420 0.39 3.57 11.43
C ARG A 420 1.39 4.04 10.37
N GLY A 421 1.58 3.28 9.30
CA GLY A 421 2.43 3.67 8.17
C GLY A 421 1.78 4.66 7.20
N HIS A 422 0.93 5.57 7.69
CA HIS A 422 0.42 6.68 6.90
C HIS A 422 1.39 7.86 6.98
N ASN A 423 1.76 8.44 5.83
CA ASN A 423 2.53 9.68 5.85
C ASN A 423 1.58 10.88 6.01
N HIS A 424 1.56 11.45 7.21
CA HIS A 424 0.80 12.66 7.57
C HIS A 424 1.72 13.88 7.76
N SER A 425 2.99 13.81 7.33
CA SER A 425 3.91 14.94 7.44
C SER A 425 3.42 16.15 6.65
N PRO A 426 3.79 17.37 7.07
CA PRO A 426 3.41 18.59 6.34
C PRO A 426 3.77 18.56 4.85
N LEU A 427 4.91 17.97 4.49
CA LEU A 427 5.37 17.86 3.10
C LEU A 427 4.27 17.40 2.13
N VAL A 428 3.53 16.36 2.50
CA VAL A 428 2.61 15.66 1.59
C VAL A 428 1.13 16.03 1.80
N ARG A 429 0.82 16.85 2.80
CA ARG A 429 -0.56 17.20 3.17
C ARG A 429 -0.91 18.62 2.78
N ARG A 430 -2.22 18.87 2.61
CA ARG A 430 -2.74 20.23 2.36
C ARG A 430 -2.28 21.18 3.47
N PRO A 431 -1.59 22.29 3.14
CA PRO A 431 -1.13 23.23 4.15
C PRO A 431 -2.28 23.81 5.00
N SER A 432 -2.02 24.00 6.29
CA SER A 432 -2.96 24.55 7.26
C SER A 432 -2.18 25.15 8.43
N LEU A 433 -2.80 26.02 9.22
CA LEU A 433 -2.20 26.51 10.47
C LEU A 433 -2.26 25.48 11.62
N GLN A 434 -2.88 24.32 11.41
CA GLN A 434 -3.15 23.32 12.45
C GLN A 434 -2.51 21.95 12.17
N MET A 435 -1.45 21.90 11.36
CA MET A 435 -0.75 20.64 11.07
C MET A 435 0.03 20.15 12.30
N ASN A 436 -0.05 18.85 12.58
CA ASN A 436 0.71 18.20 13.64
C ASN A 436 2.09 17.77 13.10
N THR A 437 3.15 18.25 13.73
CA THR A 437 4.55 17.90 13.39
C THR A 437 5.16 16.92 14.38
N THR A 438 4.39 16.29 15.26
CA THR A 438 4.92 15.29 16.20
C THR A 438 5.35 14.01 15.46
N VAL A 439 6.45 13.40 15.89
CA VAL A 439 6.96 12.10 15.41
C VAL A 439 7.29 11.20 16.59
N TRP A 440 7.34 9.88 16.37
CA TRP A 440 7.57 8.86 17.40
C TRP A 440 9.05 8.62 17.74
N TYR A 441 9.96 9.45 17.25
CA TYR A 441 11.40 9.25 17.35
C TYR A 441 12.16 10.58 17.49
N ASN A 442 13.45 10.52 17.80
CA ASN A 442 14.29 11.71 17.83
C ASN A 442 14.81 12.05 16.42
N ARG A 443 14.47 13.25 15.92
CA ARG A 443 14.89 13.70 14.58
C ARG A 443 16.40 13.74 14.39
N SER A 444 17.17 13.93 15.46
CA SER A 444 18.63 13.92 15.37
C SER A 444 19.15 12.59 14.79
N ASP A 445 18.48 11.48 15.05
CA ASP A 445 18.92 10.16 14.62
C ASP A 445 18.81 10.02 13.10
N VAL A 446 17.79 10.63 12.48
CA VAL A 446 17.65 10.70 11.02
C VAL A 446 18.73 11.59 10.41
N PHE A 447 18.97 12.77 10.98
CA PHE A 447 20.02 13.67 10.47
C PHE A 447 21.43 13.06 10.62
N GLU A 448 21.69 12.35 11.70
CA GLU A 448 22.96 11.68 11.93
C GLU A 448 23.12 10.44 11.04
N ALA A 449 22.06 9.64 10.84
CA ALA A 449 22.05 8.55 9.88
C ALA A 449 22.33 9.07 8.45
N TRP A 450 21.71 10.18 8.06
CA TRP A 450 21.96 10.83 6.78
C TRP A 450 23.43 11.26 6.62
N ARG A 451 24.00 11.90 7.65
CA ARG A 451 25.43 12.29 7.69
C ARG A 451 26.35 11.08 7.55
N LEU A 452 26.06 9.99 8.25
CA LEU A 452 26.86 8.76 8.23
C LEU A 452 26.79 8.04 6.88
N LEU A 453 25.62 7.96 6.25
CA LEU A 453 25.50 7.43 4.89
C LEU A 453 26.28 8.29 3.88
N LEU A 454 26.20 9.62 3.98
CA LEU A 454 27.01 10.50 3.13
C LEU A 454 28.52 10.26 3.33
N LYS A 455 28.97 10.03 4.56
CA LYS A 455 30.37 9.68 4.86
C LYS A 455 30.77 8.32 4.26
N ALA A 456 29.84 7.37 4.17
CA ALA A 456 30.08 6.05 3.59
C ALA A 456 30.25 6.03 2.06
N THR A 457 29.82 7.10 1.39
CA THR A 457 29.80 7.25 -0.08
C THR A 457 31.06 6.77 -0.82
N PRO A 458 32.31 7.16 -0.44
CA PRO A 458 33.49 6.85 -1.24
C PRO A 458 33.66 5.35 -1.56
N ASN A 459 33.16 4.47 -0.68
CA ASN A 459 33.26 3.02 -0.84
C ASN A 459 31.99 2.37 -1.41
N LEU A 460 30.88 3.12 -1.50
CA LEU A 460 29.54 2.56 -1.79
C LEU A 460 28.87 3.16 -3.03
N THR A 461 29.47 4.16 -3.68
CA THR A 461 28.86 4.91 -4.80
C THR A 461 28.42 4.01 -5.96
N ALA A 462 29.15 2.92 -6.22
CA ALA A 462 28.84 1.98 -7.28
C ALA A 462 27.66 1.04 -6.97
N SER A 463 27.21 0.95 -5.72
CA SER A 463 26.08 0.11 -5.33
C SER A 463 24.75 0.83 -5.63
N PRO A 464 23.90 0.31 -6.53
CA PRO A 464 22.60 0.92 -6.82
C PRO A 464 21.65 0.92 -5.60
N ALA A 465 21.81 -0.07 -4.70
CA ALA A 465 21.06 -0.15 -3.45
C ALA A 465 21.50 0.92 -2.44
N PHE A 466 22.81 1.21 -2.37
CA PHE A 466 23.29 2.33 -1.54
C PHE A 466 22.78 3.67 -2.07
N ARG A 467 22.81 3.90 -3.38
CA ARG A 467 22.26 5.13 -3.99
C ARG A 467 20.77 5.30 -3.68
N TYR A 468 20.01 4.20 -3.71
CA TYR A 468 18.59 4.19 -3.32
C TYR A 468 18.42 4.62 -1.86
N ASP A 469 19.12 3.97 -0.93
CA ASP A 469 18.95 4.24 0.50
C ASP A 469 19.46 5.64 0.87
N LEU A 470 20.55 6.11 0.25
CA LEU A 470 21.04 7.48 0.43
C LEU A 470 20.00 8.49 -0.05
N LEU A 471 19.36 8.26 -1.19
CA LEU A 471 18.29 9.10 -1.70
C LEU A 471 17.08 9.09 -0.75
N ASP A 472 16.65 7.91 -0.30
CA ASP A 472 15.47 7.76 0.57
C ASP A 472 15.70 8.42 1.96
N VAL A 473 16.91 8.30 2.52
CA VAL A 473 17.29 8.99 3.77
C VAL A 473 17.46 10.49 3.56
N THR A 474 17.99 10.94 2.41
CA THR A 474 18.04 12.36 2.07
C THR A 474 16.63 12.96 1.98
N ARG A 475 15.73 12.27 1.27
CA ARG A 475 14.30 12.59 1.20
C ARG A 475 13.67 12.69 2.58
N GLN A 476 13.94 11.73 3.47
CA GLN A 476 13.44 11.77 4.84
C GLN A 476 13.98 12.97 5.63
N GLY A 477 15.29 13.26 5.54
CA GLY A 477 15.88 14.44 6.17
C GLY A 477 15.23 15.75 5.70
N LEU A 478 14.92 15.85 4.42
CA LEU A 478 14.18 16.99 3.84
C LEU A 478 12.73 17.06 4.34
N GLN A 479 12.04 15.93 4.51
CA GLN A 479 10.70 15.90 5.11
C GLN A 479 10.72 16.43 6.55
N GLU A 480 11.72 16.08 7.35
CA GLU A 480 11.88 16.62 8.70
C GLU A 480 12.11 18.13 8.68
N LEU A 481 12.95 18.61 7.75
CA LEU A 481 13.20 20.04 7.58
C LEU A 481 11.94 20.81 7.14
N VAL A 482 11.08 20.25 6.28
CA VAL A 482 9.80 20.89 5.92
C VAL A 482 8.94 21.09 7.17
N SER A 483 8.90 20.11 8.06
CA SER A 483 8.16 20.21 9.33
C SER A 483 8.73 21.29 10.24
N LEU A 484 10.06 21.38 10.35
CA LEU A 484 10.73 22.40 11.18
C LEU A 484 10.51 23.82 10.63
N TYR A 485 10.68 24.02 9.32
CA TYR A 485 10.43 25.32 8.68
C TYR A 485 8.94 25.71 8.69
N TYR A 486 8.03 24.73 8.65
CA TYR A 486 6.61 24.98 8.85
C TYR A 486 6.35 25.53 10.27
N GLU A 487 6.93 24.94 11.31
CA GLU A 487 6.79 25.44 12.69
C GLU A 487 7.33 26.87 12.82
N GLU A 488 8.50 27.16 12.23
CA GLU A 488 9.06 28.52 12.21
C GLU A 488 8.14 29.51 11.49
N ALA A 489 7.64 29.16 10.31
CA ALA A 489 6.73 30.00 9.53
C ALA A 489 5.40 30.23 10.25
N ARG A 490 4.82 29.17 10.83
CA ARG A 490 3.59 29.25 11.64
C ARG A 490 3.81 30.15 12.85
N ALA A 491 4.89 29.98 13.58
CA ALA A 491 5.19 30.78 14.76
C ALA A 491 5.40 32.26 14.43
N ALA A 492 6.11 32.57 13.34
CA ALA A 492 6.26 33.93 12.84
C ALA A 492 4.92 34.55 12.44
N TYR A 493 4.05 33.80 11.74
CA TYR A 493 2.70 34.26 11.41
C TYR A 493 1.87 34.57 12.68
N MET A 494 1.90 33.68 13.68
CA MET A 494 1.18 33.88 14.95
C MET A 494 1.69 35.08 15.76
N ARG A 495 2.99 35.42 15.64
CA ARG A 495 3.59 36.62 16.24
C ARG A 495 3.48 37.87 15.35
N GLN A 496 2.82 37.77 14.19
CA GLN A 496 2.69 38.84 13.20
C GLN A 496 4.04 39.35 12.64
N GLU A 497 5.05 38.48 12.58
CA GLU A 497 6.39 38.78 12.09
C GLU A 497 6.51 38.49 10.58
N LEU A 498 6.20 39.50 9.74
CA LEU A 498 6.23 39.33 8.28
C LEU A 498 7.61 38.89 7.75
N GLU A 499 8.70 39.48 8.25
CA GLU A 499 10.06 39.11 7.81
C GLU A 499 10.41 37.67 8.18
N GLY A 500 10.06 37.24 9.41
CA GLY A 500 10.25 35.88 9.87
C GLY A 500 9.48 34.87 9.03
N LEU A 501 8.21 35.18 8.72
CA LEU A 501 7.36 34.36 7.86
C LEU A 501 7.94 34.24 6.44
N LEU A 502 8.32 35.36 5.81
CA LEU A 502 8.90 35.36 4.47
C LEU A 502 10.23 34.61 4.42
N ARG A 503 11.03 34.66 5.49
CA ARG A 503 12.29 33.92 5.59
C ARG A 503 12.06 32.42 5.68
N ALA A 504 11.27 31.95 6.66
CA ALA A 504 11.03 30.53 6.89
C ALA A 504 10.20 29.90 5.76
N GLY A 505 9.06 30.52 5.42
CA GLY A 505 8.21 30.10 4.31
C GLY A 505 8.92 30.20 2.95
N GLY A 506 9.78 31.20 2.78
CA GLY A 506 10.64 31.37 1.62
C GLY A 506 11.61 30.20 1.42
N VAL A 507 12.28 29.77 2.49
CA VAL A 507 13.17 28.60 2.44
C VAL A 507 12.36 27.34 2.13
N LEU A 508 11.24 27.12 2.82
CA LEU A 508 10.39 25.94 2.61
C LEU A 508 9.94 25.81 1.15
N ALA A 509 9.23 26.82 0.62
CA ALA A 509 8.52 26.72 -0.65
C ALA A 509 9.42 26.96 -1.89
N TYR A 510 10.51 27.71 -1.73
CA TYR A 510 11.34 28.15 -2.87
C TYR A 510 12.77 27.61 -2.87
N LYS A 511 13.20 26.92 -1.80
CA LYS A 511 14.54 26.32 -1.73
C LYS A 511 14.49 24.84 -1.38
N LEU A 512 13.80 24.49 -0.31
CA LEU A 512 13.79 23.13 0.24
C LEU A 512 13.00 22.17 -0.64
N LEU A 513 11.75 22.49 -0.97
CA LEU A 513 10.94 21.64 -1.84
C LEU A 513 11.47 21.52 -3.27
N PRO A 514 11.99 22.58 -3.92
CA PRO A 514 12.67 22.43 -5.21
C PRO A 514 13.93 21.54 -5.14
N ALA A 515 14.73 21.64 -4.08
CA ALA A 515 15.89 20.76 -3.89
C ALA A 515 15.47 19.29 -3.66
N LEU A 516 14.33 19.06 -3.00
CA LEU A 516 13.74 17.73 -2.88
C LEU A 516 13.37 17.16 -4.25
N ASP A 517 12.69 17.94 -5.10
CA ASP A 517 12.31 17.49 -6.45
C ASP A 517 13.56 17.15 -7.28
N GLU A 518 14.59 18.00 -7.23
CA GLU A 518 15.86 17.81 -7.95
C GLU A 518 16.61 16.56 -7.51
N VAL A 519 16.73 16.30 -6.20
CA VAL A 519 17.44 15.10 -5.71
C VAL A 519 16.66 13.82 -6.07
N LEU A 520 15.31 13.85 -5.98
CA LEU A 520 14.46 12.74 -6.41
C LEU A 520 14.59 12.47 -7.92
N ALA A 521 14.80 13.53 -8.72
CA ALA A 521 14.94 13.42 -10.17
C ALA A 521 16.20 12.65 -10.61
N SER A 522 17.15 12.41 -9.71
CA SER A 522 18.42 11.73 -10.01
C SER A 522 18.35 10.21 -10.06
N ASP A 523 17.19 9.61 -9.76
CA ASP A 523 17.01 8.16 -9.78
C ASP A 523 15.65 7.77 -10.37
N HIS A 524 15.66 6.88 -11.37
CA HIS A 524 14.45 6.42 -12.06
C HIS A 524 13.38 5.82 -11.13
N ARG A 525 13.77 5.32 -9.94
CA ARG A 525 12.87 4.74 -8.94
C ARG A 525 12.05 5.78 -8.18
N PHE A 526 12.39 7.06 -8.30
CA PHE A 526 11.73 8.19 -7.62
C PHE A 526 11.12 9.21 -8.60
N LEU A 527 10.84 8.82 -9.84
CA LEU A 527 10.22 9.69 -10.85
C LEU A 527 8.73 9.42 -11.01
N LEU A 528 7.91 10.48 -11.02
CA LEU A 528 6.51 10.36 -11.44
C LEU A 528 6.41 9.86 -12.89
N GLY A 529 7.32 10.29 -13.76
CA GLY A 529 7.35 9.86 -15.16
C GLY A 529 7.58 8.36 -15.32
N SER A 530 8.35 7.71 -14.44
CA SER A 530 8.51 6.24 -14.47
C SER A 530 7.19 5.50 -14.23
N TRP A 531 6.32 6.04 -13.38
CA TRP A 531 4.99 5.46 -13.12
C TRP A 531 4.02 5.76 -14.26
N LEU A 532 4.00 7.01 -14.75
CA LEU A 532 3.11 7.41 -15.83
C LEU A 532 3.46 6.74 -17.16
N GLU A 533 4.74 6.54 -17.48
CA GLU A 533 5.14 5.78 -18.68
C GLU A 533 4.71 4.31 -18.62
N GLN A 534 4.65 3.68 -17.44
CA GLN A 534 4.05 2.34 -17.31
C GLN A 534 2.56 2.39 -17.65
N ALA A 535 1.82 3.38 -17.15
CA ALA A 535 0.42 3.59 -17.50
C ALA A 535 0.24 3.74 -19.02
N ARG A 536 1.09 4.52 -19.68
CA ARG A 536 1.08 4.67 -21.15
C ARG A 536 1.43 3.39 -21.89
N ALA A 537 2.38 2.59 -21.40
CA ALA A 537 2.78 1.33 -22.03
C ALA A 537 1.64 0.29 -22.01
N VAL A 538 0.75 0.36 -21.01
CA VAL A 538 -0.45 -0.47 -20.92
C VAL A 538 -1.57 0.02 -21.84
N ALA A 539 -1.57 1.28 -22.28
CA ALA A 539 -2.54 1.76 -23.28
C ALA A 539 -2.23 1.22 -24.69
N VAL A 540 -3.24 1.18 -25.57
CA VAL A 540 -3.06 0.90 -27.01
C VAL A 540 -3.35 2.11 -27.91
N SER A 541 -3.77 3.23 -27.31
CA SER A 541 -4.00 4.50 -28.02
C SER A 541 -3.60 5.69 -27.16
N SER A 542 -3.48 6.87 -27.76
CA SER A 542 -3.21 8.12 -27.03
C SER A 542 -4.33 8.48 -26.06
N ALA A 543 -5.59 8.23 -26.42
CA ALA A 543 -6.74 8.52 -25.58
C ALA A 543 -6.77 7.64 -24.32
N GLU A 544 -6.47 6.34 -24.46
CA GLU A 544 -6.32 5.43 -23.32
C GLU A 544 -5.13 5.81 -22.44
N ALA A 545 -4.01 6.19 -23.05
CA ALA A 545 -2.83 6.61 -22.30
C ALA A 545 -3.11 7.86 -21.45
N ASP A 546 -3.84 8.83 -22.02
CA ASP A 546 -4.26 10.03 -21.30
C ASP A 546 -5.23 9.70 -20.15
N LEU A 547 -6.18 8.77 -20.35
CA LEU A 547 -7.08 8.27 -19.30
C LEU A 547 -6.31 7.59 -18.16
N TYR A 548 -5.34 6.73 -18.48
CA TYR A 548 -4.56 5.97 -17.50
C TYR A 548 -3.59 6.86 -16.71
N GLU A 549 -2.97 7.85 -17.35
CA GLU A 549 -2.20 8.86 -16.63
C GLU A 549 -3.09 9.70 -15.71
N GLN A 550 -4.28 10.11 -16.17
CA GLN A 550 -5.21 10.87 -15.35
C GLN A 550 -5.70 10.06 -14.14
N ASN A 551 -6.02 8.77 -14.34
CA ASN A 551 -6.33 7.82 -13.27
C ASN A 551 -5.18 7.77 -12.23
N SER A 552 -3.93 7.71 -12.70
CA SER A 552 -2.75 7.72 -11.84
C SER A 552 -2.62 9.02 -11.06
N ARG A 553 -2.78 10.18 -11.71
CA ARG A 553 -2.68 11.48 -11.02
C ARG A 553 -3.77 11.64 -9.97
N TYR A 554 -5.02 11.25 -10.27
CA TYR A 554 -6.09 11.23 -9.27
C TYR A 554 -5.73 10.35 -8.08
N GLN A 555 -5.34 9.09 -8.32
CA GLN A 555 -5.02 8.13 -7.25
C GLN A 555 -3.99 8.70 -6.27
N LEU A 556 -2.92 9.32 -6.77
CA LEU A 556 -1.84 9.86 -5.94
C LEU A 556 -2.19 11.14 -5.16
N THR A 557 -3.29 11.82 -5.51
CA THR A 557 -3.61 13.17 -5.04
C THR A 557 -5.03 13.30 -4.51
N LEU A 558 -5.98 13.77 -5.32
CA LEU A 558 -7.38 14.01 -4.93
C LEU A 558 -8.15 12.72 -4.60
N TRP A 559 -7.70 11.60 -5.17
CA TRP A 559 -8.29 10.27 -5.10
C TRP A 559 -9.67 10.17 -5.77
N GLY A 560 -10.60 11.04 -5.38
CA GLY A 560 -11.90 11.26 -6.00
C GLY A 560 -12.05 12.65 -6.65
N PRO A 561 -13.20 12.93 -7.27
CA PRO A 561 -13.44 14.17 -8.02
C PRO A 561 -13.38 15.44 -7.15
N GLU A 562 -13.69 15.33 -5.86
CA GLU A 562 -13.82 16.45 -4.93
C GLU A 562 -12.70 16.47 -3.87
N GLY A 563 -11.62 15.70 -4.09
CA GLY A 563 -10.61 15.50 -3.05
C GLY A 563 -11.10 14.55 -1.94
N ASN A 564 -11.95 13.58 -2.31
CA ASN A 564 -12.70 12.72 -1.40
C ASN A 564 -11.81 11.98 -0.39
N ILE A 565 -10.61 11.55 -0.79
CA ILE A 565 -9.61 10.94 0.10
C ILE A 565 -8.24 11.58 -0.13
N LEU A 566 -8.23 12.92 -0.02
CA LEU A 566 -7.10 13.77 -0.34
C LEU A 566 -5.77 13.30 0.27
N ASP A 567 -4.76 13.18 -0.60
CA ASP A 567 -3.38 12.82 -0.28
C ASP A 567 -3.24 11.44 0.42
N TYR A 568 -4.23 10.56 0.35
CA TYR A 568 -4.17 9.24 1.00
C TYR A 568 -3.02 8.39 0.47
N ALA A 569 -2.91 8.31 -0.85
CA ALA A 569 -1.89 7.56 -1.56
C ALA A 569 -0.73 8.47 -2.01
N ASN A 570 -0.41 9.47 -1.20
CA ASN A 570 0.66 10.41 -1.49
C ASN A 570 1.98 9.68 -1.80
N LYS A 571 2.78 10.30 -2.66
CA LYS A 571 4.14 9.85 -2.99
C LYS A 571 5.10 11.01 -2.94
N GLN A 572 6.39 10.74 -2.80
CA GLN A 572 7.45 11.74 -2.87
C GLN A 572 8.29 11.41 -4.09
N LEU A 573 7.80 11.84 -5.25
CA LEU A 573 8.39 11.59 -6.56
C LEU A 573 8.71 12.92 -7.24
N ALA A 574 9.80 12.95 -7.99
CA ALA A 574 10.13 14.09 -8.85
C ALA A 574 8.99 14.35 -9.85
N GLY A 575 8.70 15.62 -10.10
CA GLY A 575 7.53 16.07 -10.85
C GLY A 575 6.28 16.22 -9.99
N LEU A 576 5.96 15.24 -9.13
CA LEU A 576 4.86 15.37 -8.17
C LEU A 576 5.19 16.41 -7.09
N VAL A 577 6.43 16.44 -6.60
CA VAL A 577 6.86 17.50 -5.67
C VAL A 577 6.81 18.87 -6.34
N ALA A 578 7.43 19.02 -7.51
CA ALA A 578 7.47 20.29 -8.23
C ALA A 578 6.10 20.86 -8.63
N ASP A 579 5.18 20.01 -9.11
CA ASP A 579 3.94 20.50 -9.72
C ASP A 579 2.68 20.30 -8.86
N TYR A 580 2.75 19.54 -7.77
CA TYR A 580 1.62 19.36 -6.85
C TYR A 580 1.91 19.90 -5.44
N TYR A 581 2.97 19.46 -4.76
CA TYR A 581 3.22 19.93 -3.39
C TYR A 581 3.78 21.35 -3.33
N VAL A 582 4.74 21.71 -4.19
CA VAL A 582 5.34 23.05 -4.22
C VAL A 582 4.30 24.16 -4.43
N PRO A 583 3.37 24.07 -5.42
CA PRO A 583 2.38 25.12 -5.62
C PRO A 583 1.46 25.32 -4.42
N ARG A 584 1.06 24.23 -3.73
CA ARG A 584 0.23 24.29 -2.51
C ARG A 584 0.94 25.08 -1.40
N TRP A 585 2.22 24.79 -1.18
CA TRP A 585 3.05 25.47 -0.18
C TRP A 585 3.34 26.93 -0.54
N ARG A 586 3.56 27.24 -1.82
CA ARG A 586 3.72 28.64 -2.29
C ARG A 586 2.46 29.45 -2.03
N LEU A 587 1.31 28.95 -2.47
CA LEU A 587 0.02 29.60 -2.23
C LEU A 587 -0.20 29.84 -0.74
N PHE A 588 0.11 28.85 0.11
CA PHE A 588 -0.04 28.99 1.56
C PHE A 588 0.83 30.11 2.15
N VAL A 589 2.13 30.12 1.85
CA VAL A 589 3.07 31.14 2.33
C VAL A 589 2.67 32.54 1.83
N GLU A 590 2.30 32.67 0.55
CA GLU A 590 1.83 33.92 -0.03
C GLU A 590 0.53 34.42 0.63
N THR A 591 -0.41 33.50 0.90
CA THR A 591 -1.68 33.85 1.56
C THR A 591 -1.43 34.33 3.00
N LEU A 592 -0.54 33.66 3.74
CA LEU A 592 -0.17 34.11 5.09
C LEU A 592 0.56 35.45 5.09
N ALA A 593 1.52 35.65 4.18
CA ALA A 593 2.26 36.90 4.07
C ALA A 593 1.34 38.05 3.70
N SER A 594 0.42 37.79 2.77
CA SER A 594 -0.60 38.76 2.38
C SER A 594 -1.60 39.05 3.50
N SER A 595 -1.93 38.05 4.33
CA SER A 595 -2.79 38.22 5.50
C SER A 595 -2.17 39.22 6.48
N LEU A 596 -0.89 39.05 6.80
CA LEU A 596 -0.14 39.99 7.66
C LEU A 596 -0.02 41.39 7.04
N ALA A 597 0.37 41.47 5.76
CA ALA A 597 0.59 42.75 5.09
C ALA A 597 -0.68 43.61 4.99
N ARG A 598 -1.86 42.96 4.86
CA ARG A 598 -3.16 43.65 4.77
C ARG A 598 -3.89 43.78 6.10
N GLY A 599 -3.42 43.12 7.16
CA GLY A 599 -4.14 43.05 8.44
C GLY A 599 -5.46 42.29 8.37
N VAL A 600 -5.63 41.39 7.38
CA VAL A 600 -6.84 40.57 7.20
C VAL A 600 -6.53 39.14 7.65
N PRO A 601 -7.26 38.55 8.62
CA PRO A 601 -6.97 37.20 9.10
C PRO A 601 -7.04 36.13 8.00
N PHE A 602 -6.10 35.19 8.03
CA PHE A 602 -6.14 33.99 7.17
C PHE A 602 -7.43 33.19 7.40
N GLN A 603 -8.10 32.81 6.31
CA GLN A 603 -9.31 31.99 6.33
C GLN A 603 -9.04 30.65 5.64
N GLN A 604 -9.02 29.57 6.42
CA GLN A 604 -8.70 28.23 5.93
C GLN A 604 -9.68 27.75 4.84
N GLN A 605 -10.97 28.10 4.92
CA GLN A 605 -11.96 27.69 3.94
C GLN A 605 -11.74 28.35 2.56
N GLN A 606 -11.36 29.63 2.55
CA GLN A 606 -11.02 30.32 1.30
C GLN A 606 -9.75 29.69 0.69
N PHE A 607 -8.69 29.52 1.49
CA PHE A 607 -7.48 28.84 1.03
C PHE A 607 -7.75 27.43 0.50
N ASN A 608 -8.62 26.65 1.18
CA ASN A 608 -9.00 25.31 0.73
C ASN A 608 -9.67 25.33 -0.65
N SER A 609 -10.47 26.36 -0.94
CA SER A 609 -11.11 26.55 -2.25
C SER A 609 -10.07 26.90 -3.32
N ASP A 610 -9.15 27.81 -2.99
CA ASP A 610 -8.12 28.28 -3.92
C ASP A 610 -7.08 27.18 -4.23
N VAL A 611 -6.63 26.46 -3.21
CA VAL A 611 -5.64 25.38 -3.36
C VAL A 611 -6.22 24.17 -4.10
N PHE A 612 -7.52 23.90 -3.97
CA PHE A 612 -8.18 22.82 -4.70
C PHE A 612 -8.09 23.04 -6.22
N LEU A 613 -8.13 24.28 -6.70
CA LEU A 613 -7.94 24.58 -8.12
C LEU A 613 -6.54 24.20 -8.61
N LEU A 614 -5.50 24.39 -7.79
CA LEU A 614 -4.14 23.96 -8.10
C LEU A 614 -4.02 22.44 -8.11
N GLU A 615 -4.60 21.79 -7.10
CA GLU A 615 -4.61 20.32 -6.98
C GLU A 615 -5.34 19.68 -8.18
N GLN A 616 -6.48 20.23 -8.58
CA GLN A 616 -7.22 19.78 -9.76
C GLN A 616 -6.47 20.08 -11.06
N ALA A 617 -5.83 21.25 -11.18
CA ALA A 617 -5.05 21.59 -12.36
C ALA A 617 -3.90 20.62 -12.60
N PHE A 618 -3.22 20.15 -11.54
CA PHE A 618 -2.21 19.08 -11.66
C PHE A 618 -2.81 17.81 -12.26
N VAL A 619 -3.96 17.38 -11.76
CA VAL A 619 -4.60 16.13 -12.20
C VAL A 619 -5.08 16.20 -13.65
N LEU A 620 -5.68 17.33 -14.04
CA LEU A 620 -6.23 17.54 -15.39
C LEU A 620 -5.15 17.91 -16.43
N SER A 621 -3.95 18.28 -15.97
CA SER A 621 -2.82 18.60 -16.84
C SER A 621 -2.40 17.38 -17.67
N ARG A 622 -2.13 17.61 -18.95
CA ARG A 622 -1.52 16.63 -19.87
C ARG A 622 0.01 16.74 -19.91
N LYS A 623 0.62 17.43 -18.93
CA LYS A 623 2.07 17.53 -18.82
C LYS A 623 2.69 16.14 -18.70
N ARG A 624 3.65 15.87 -19.57
CA ARG A 624 4.49 14.67 -19.53
C ARG A 624 5.66 14.89 -18.58
N TYR A 625 6.04 13.84 -17.89
CA TYR A 625 7.11 13.85 -16.89
C TYR A 625 8.28 13.00 -17.37
N PRO A 626 9.54 13.41 -17.12
CA PRO A 626 10.71 12.60 -17.46
C PRO A 626 10.68 11.23 -16.79
N SER A 627 11.00 10.18 -17.55
CA SER A 627 11.20 8.81 -17.05
C SER A 627 12.67 8.41 -16.98
N GLN A 628 13.58 9.32 -17.33
CA GLN A 628 15.01 9.14 -17.22
C GLN A 628 15.57 10.03 -16.12
N PRO A 629 16.54 9.54 -15.32
CA PRO A 629 17.12 10.31 -14.23
C PRO A 629 17.98 11.47 -14.76
N GLN A 630 18.06 12.54 -13.97
CA GLN A 630 18.89 13.71 -14.24
C GLN A 630 19.72 14.10 -13.01
N GLY A 631 21.02 14.35 -13.21
CA GLY A 631 21.96 14.70 -12.15
C GLY A 631 22.54 13.48 -11.43
N ASP A 632 23.47 13.73 -10.51
CA ASP A 632 24.06 12.68 -9.67
C ASP A 632 23.50 12.72 -8.25
N THR A 633 22.90 11.61 -7.84
CA THR A 633 22.27 11.43 -6.52
C THR A 633 23.21 11.74 -5.36
N VAL A 634 24.49 11.34 -5.46
CA VAL A 634 25.46 11.51 -4.37
C VAL A 634 25.85 12.98 -4.24
N GLU A 635 26.14 13.65 -5.36
CA GLU A 635 26.47 15.07 -5.38
C GLU A 635 25.30 15.93 -4.90
N LEU A 636 24.08 15.65 -5.36
CA LEU A 636 22.87 16.36 -4.95
C LEU A 636 22.52 16.11 -3.48
N ALA A 637 22.66 14.88 -2.99
CA ALA A 637 22.46 14.58 -1.57
C ALA A 637 23.47 15.33 -0.69
N ARG A 638 24.75 15.38 -1.11
CA ARG A 638 25.81 16.10 -0.41
C ARG A 638 25.57 17.60 -0.40
N SER A 639 25.25 18.20 -1.55
CA SER A 639 25.00 19.64 -1.66
C SER A 639 23.79 20.05 -0.80
N THR A 640 22.74 19.23 -0.82
CA THR A 640 21.54 19.40 0.00
C THR A 640 21.86 19.33 1.49
N PHE A 641 22.66 18.35 1.93
CA PHE A 641 23.11 18.24 3.32
C PHE A 641 23.88 19.47 3.78
N LEU A 642 24.88 19.91 3.00
CA LEU A 642 25.68 21.09 3.33
C LEU A 642 24.84 22.38 3.41
N ARG A 643 23.77 22.44 2.62
CA ARG A 643 22.88 23.61 2.55
C ARG A 643 21.86 23.66 3.68
N PHE A 644 21.26 22.54 4.06
CA PHE A 644 20.08 22.53 4.92
C PHE A 644 20.22 21.71 6.21
N ALA A 645 21.13 20.74 6.29
CA ALA A 645 21.23 19.91 7.48
C ALA A 645 21.52 20.78 8.71
N PRO A 646 20.85 20.54 9.85
CA PRO A 646 21.13 21.28 11.06
C PRO A 646 22.62 21.17 11.38
N ARG A 647 23.34 22.29 11.39
CA ARG A 647 24.70 22.31 11.91
C ARG A 647 24.57 21.96 13.39
N LYS A 648 25.33 20.97 13.88
CA LYS A 648 25.47 20.75 15.33
C LYS A 648 25.64 22.12 15.98
N VAL A 649 24.71 22.46 16.89
CA VAL A 649 24.85 23.63 17.75
C VAL A 649 26.20 23.46 18.44
N ALA A 650 27.19 24.22 17.99
CA ALA A 650 28.39 24.45 18.76
C ALA A 650 27.92 25.24 19.98
N GLY A 651 27.86 24.56 21.13
CA GLY A 651 27.74 25.11 22.48
C GLY A 651 26.94 26.40 22.65
N THR A 652 25.70 26.24 23.12
CA THR A 652 25.19 27.02 24.25
C THR A 652 24.51 26.08 25.21
#